data_AF-A0AAU9PZR6-F1
#
_entry.id   AF-A0AAU9PZR6-F1
#
_cell.length_a   1.000
_cell.length_b   1.000
_cell.length_c   1.000
_cell.angle_alpha   90.00
_cell.angle_beta   90.00
_cell.angle_gamma   90.00
#
_symmetry.space_group_name_H-M   'P 1'
#
loop_
_entity.id
_entity.type
_entity.pdbx_description
1 polymer ?
#
loop_
_entity_poly.entity_id
_entity_poly.type
_entity_poly.pdbx_seq_one_letter_code
_entity_poly.pdbx_strand_id
1 'polypeptide(L)'
;MADKFFIATCEKKVSKHPVKDGASFILPIKAATQQEAKNAIREQVEQLDPSFEGSGKGYSDWFKGPLLEKVTEEQYNVEVLAIETAETSTDELNEEQLNAPTNYPQLADDGFYNSKDDDVIESSFIYSSTDELMQAAKVFILNVGPHQWAFGFRYKNGDFDQHEKMNQDRLVDTKEDAIDSAINRLEGFLDMRDEFGVEDQERPFLAAVLEHDFYRAFLEPSELLVEAISKHPDIKNALAEHADFYEVVESHFASVWPLDEPATLVIEHLMSMAEICIIYDLEAFTAIMKGYRPMELSEATKQSMDRIEDVIDKPAANDASLQQQCWKAALPVTDDFHVVLAIKDCGDEGWLTAFEGNLKQDRVFGDADDFGDEFSATRKEAIKFAAGQATNALYNYDTTLSLAKVFMKSPYIQNFEDNCMQLGVEESESQTEIEYPTILEAIVERLNKRVTTPNQPEIDNCYEIVSQFITEDTNLEVLANSIIELKVCKSMFVEDDAQALVERCENIELGKVDYPVVLDAIRERLENEKHTVTPERAYTQMSKIITETTDTAGLGEAIKALKNPVIIWHSTESVNLVMKFTSDKKAQPEQKQEDKKEVVNNEPESTGESKEVTTEDSTSKSDDDGSTSGSDDIGDDSVVPSDVVSKEAANDPISIPSIELDENNPNMRIWNAAFKTDLDYTKQNGDRLSINSQYRQMKATAIFGARGKGWGVIVNREWIEEGMPIFVNGAHIGVNESIHNIEIDLWYIDPETGERHTISSVYGETERWYWSYNYARLIKNTDIRKKSLTDATGKALSMLGICGDVYMGEYDDERIFNRSQATKATTNEIKTMEFDAKTAQLVLDKAKSYTDKFKTAPSLAEIKRLQKLAETSLAAFPTTDKESTDKKAKALSRIAEQADEAIEQFNLDKAQANDK
;
A
#
# COMPACT_ATOMS: atom_id res chain seq x y z
N MET A 1 33.99 -14.55 46.13
CA MET A 1 32.80 -15.34 46.55
C MET A 1 32.37 -16.16 45.33
N ALA A 2 31.21 -16.80 45.31
CA ALA A 2 30.61 -17.13 44.00
C ALA A 2 30.25 -15.80 43.32
N ASP A 3 30.54 -15.69 42.02
CA ASP A 3 30.17 -14.52 41.24
C ASP A 3 28.66 -14.49 41.01
N LYS A 4 28.15 -13.29 40.73
CA LYS A 4 26.74 -13.03 40.44
C LYS A 4 26.66 -12.30 39.12
N PHE A 5 25.61 -12.63 38.39
CA PHE A 5 25.28 -12.06 37.11
C PHE A 5 24.34 -10.87 37.32
N PHE A 6 24.62 -9.78 36.61
CA PHE A 6 23.80 -8.58 36.62
C PHE A 6 23.64 -8.06 35.19
N ILE A 7 22.50 -7.44 34.92
CA ILE A 7 22.34 -6.52 33.77
C ILE A 7 22.40 -5.10 34.33
N ALA A 8 23.13 -4.22 33.63
CA ALA A 8 23.50 -2.91 34.15
C ALA A 8 23.07 -1.75 33.22
N THR A 9 22.10 -0.96 33.67
CA THR A 9 21.57 0.19 32.93
C THR A 9 22.30 1.48 33.32
N CYS A 10 22.78 2.21 32.32
CA CYS A 10 23.65 3.38 32.46
C CYS A 10 23.10 4.59 31.65
N GLU A 11 22.31 5.43 32.31
CA GLU A 11 21.65 6.60 31.69
C GLU A 11 22.48 7.90 31.77
N LYS A 12 22.42 8.75 30.73
CA LYS A 12 23.06 10.08 30.71
C LYS A 12 22.32 11.11 31.60
N LYS A 13 23.05 12.15 32.05
CA LYS A 13 22.57 13.24 32.92
C LYS A 13 22.03 14.42 32.10
N VAL A 14 20.71 14.57 32.14
CA VAL A 14 19.94 15.66 31.50
C VAL A 14 20.50 17.08 31.79
N SER A 15 21.12 17.30 32.95
CA SER A 15 21.61 18.62 33.38
C SER A 15 22.89 19.13 32.72
N LYS A 16 23.51 18.35 31.80
CA LYS A 16 24.68 18.81 31.01
C LYS A 16 24.49 18.73 29.49
N HIS A 17 23.57 17.88 29.01
CA HIS A 17 23.25 17.76 27.59
C HIS A 17 21.73 17.62 27.41
N PRO A 18 21.06 18.57 26.73
CA PRO A 18 19.64 18.46 26.39
C PRO A 18 19.49 17.57 25.14
N VAL A 19 19.59 16.26 25.32
CA VAL A 19 19.45 15.28 24.23
C VAL A 19 17.96 14.96 24.02
N LYS A 20 17.52 14.90 22.76
CA LYS A 20 16.17 14.41 22.41
C LYS A 20 16.08 12.88 22.41
N ASP A 21 17.21 12.22 22.18
CA ASP A 21 17.34 10.77 22.08
C ASP A 21 18.12 10.21 23.28
N GLY A 22 17.50 9.27 23.99
CA GLY A 22 17.97 8.80 25.30
C GLY A 22 19.09 7.77 25.24
N ALA A 23 20.28 8.13 24.74
CA ALA A 23 21.42 7.20 24.67
C ALA A 23 21.84 6.66 26.05
N SER A 24 21.40 5.44 26.37
CA SER A 24 21.72 4.67 27.59
C SER A 24 22.37 3.34 27.23
N PHE A 25 23.43 2.98 27.94
CA PHE A 25 24.04 1.64 27.78
C PHE A 25 23.31 0.63 28.67
N ILE A 26 22.99 -0.54 28.10
CA ILE A 26 22.58 -1.76 28.80
C ILE A 26 23.69 -2.77 28.56
N LEU A 27 24.27 -3.31 29.63
CA LEU A 27 25.46 -4.16 29.55
C LEU A 27 25.41 -5.28 30.61
N PRO A 28 25.67 -6.55 30.26
CA PRO A 28 25.81 -7.64 31.22
C PRO A 28 27.14 -7.54 31.97
N ILE A 29 27.14 -7.75 33.29
CA ILE A 29 28.37 -7.81 34.09
C ILE A 29 28.35 -8.85 35.21
N LYS A 30 29.47 -9.58 35.34
CA LYS A 30 29.69 -10.66 36.32
C LYS A 30 30.64 -10.20 37.44
N ALA A 31 30.20 -10.23 38.69
CA ALA A 31 31.04 -9.87 39.85
C ALA A 31 30.61 -10.52 41.17
N ALA A 32 31.54 -10.67 42.12
CA ALA A 32 31.27 -11.20 43.46
C ALA A 32 30.34 -10.30 44.31
N THR A 33 30.39 -8.97 44.13
CA THR A 33 29.53 -7.99 44.80
C THR A 33 28.98 -6.93 43.84
N GLN A 34 27.85 -6.32 44.22
CA GLN A 34 27.28 -5.17 43.50
C GLN A 34 28.23 -3.97 43.46
N GLN A 35 29.13 -3.79 44.44
CA GLN A 35 30.06 -2.66 44.44
C GLN A 35 31.18 -2.84 43.40
N GLU A 36 31.64 -4.07 43.19
CA GLU A 36 32.59 -4.42 42.13
C GLU A 36 31.93 -4.27 40.75
N ALA A 37 30.72 -4.82 40.56
CA ALA A 37 29.93 -4.63 39.33
C ALA A 37 29.69 -3.14 39.01
N LYS A 38 29.24 -2.33 39.99
CA LYS A 38 29.04 -0.88 39.78
C LYS A 38 30.34 -0.10 39.56
N ASN A 39 31.53 -0.67 39.77
CA ASN A 39 32.79 -0.03 39.43
C ASN A 39 33.24 -0.42 38.02
N ALA A 40 33.35 -1.72 37.76
CA ALA A 40 33.81 -2.23 36.46
C ALA A 40 32.90 -1.79 35.29
N ILE A 41 31.58 -1.69 35.48
CA ILE A 41 30.67 -1.19 34.42
C ILE A 41 30.91 0.29 34.06
N ARG A 42 31.44 1.11 34.99
CA ARG A 42 31.80 2.50 34.69
C ARG A 42 33.05 2.56 33.84
N GLU A 43 34.04 1.73 34.16
CA GLU A 43 35.29 1.60 33.39
C GLU A 43 35.00 1.06 31.98
N GLN A 44 34.02 0.17 31.83
CA GLN A 44 33.56 -0.34 30.53
C GLN A 44 32.82 0.74 29.70
N VAL A 45 31.89 1.50 30.29
CA VAL A 45 31.21 2.61 29.59
C VAL A 45 32.16 3.78 29.29
N GLU A 46 33.20 4.01 30.11
CA GLU A 46 34.27 4.98 29.81
C GLU A 46 35.15 4.56 28.62
N GLN A 47 35.16 3.28 28.24
CA GLN A 47 35.85 2.76 27.04
C GLN A 47 34.92 2.72 25.81
N LEU A 48 33.61 2.52 26.00
CA LEU A 48 32.64 2.36 24.91
C LEU A 48 32.05 3.67 24.37
N ASP A 49 32.03 4.77 25.14
CA ASP A 49 31.53 6.07 24.67
C ASP A 49 32.70 6.98 24.24
N PRO A 50 32.89 7.28 22.94
CA PRO A 50 33.99 8.12 22.45
C PRO A 50 34.03 9.54 23.06
N SER A 51 32.92 10.00 23.66
CA SER A 51 32.83 11.30 24.35
C SER A 51 33.82 11.45 25.51
N PHE A 52 34.39 10.35 26.02
CA PHE A 52 35.38 10.38 27.09
C PHE A 52 36.82 10.63 26.59
N GLU A 53 37.16 10.28 25.35
CA GLU A 53 38.52 10.43 24.82
C GLU A 53 39.02 11.88 24.90
N GLY A 54 40.20 12.08 25.48
CA GLY A 54 40.81 13.41 25.68
C GLY A 54 40.03 14.38 26.58
N SER A 55 38.84 14.01 27.07
CA SER A 55 37.89 14.93 27.73
C SER A 55 38.30 15.36 29.15
N GLY A 56 39.13 14.56 29.82
CA GLY A 56 39.55 14.77 31.22
C GLY A 56 38.43 14.58 32.25
N LYS A 57 37.29 13.99 31.87
CA LYS A 57 36.11 13.72 32.71
C LYS A 57 35.89 12.21 32.81
N GLY A 58 35.27 11.74 33.89
CA GLY A 58 34.88 10.33 34.05
C GLY A 58 33.37 10.11 33.96
N TYR A 59 32.93 8.85 34.02
CA TYR A 59 31.54 8.39 33.96
C TYR A 59 30.61 9.24 34.85
N SER A 60 31.03 9.51 36.08
CA SER A 60 30.23 10.25 37.07
C SER A 60 29.97 11.72 36.70
N ASP A 61 30.69 12.29 35.74
CA ASP A 61 30.39 13.62 35.18
C ASP A 61 29.22 13.61 34.19
N TRP A 62 28.98 12.50 33.49
CA TRP A 62 28.06 12.43 32.35
C TRP A 62 26.86 11.50 32.61
N PHE A 63 27.01 10.44 33.41
CA PHE A 63 25.99 9.40 33.65
C PHE A 63 25.44 9.41 35.08
N LYS A 64 24.21 8.91 35.26
CA LYS A 64 23.61 8.57 36.56
C LYS A 64 24.39 7.40 37.20
N GLY A 65 24.11 7.04 38.46
CA GLY A 65 24.75 5.85 39.05
C GLY A 65 24.19 4.57 38.39
N PRO A 66 25.01 3.54 38.06
CA PRO A 66 24.51 2.35 37.37
C PRO A 66 23.39 1.69 38.16
N LEU A 67 22.27 1.40 37.50
CA LEU A 67 21.27 0.46 37.98
C LEU A 67 21.81 -0.95 37.76
N LEU A 68 21.50 -1.89 38.66
CA LEU A 68 21.91 -3.29 38.53
C LEU A 68 20.72 -4.19 38.86
N GLU A 69 20.18 -4.86 37.85
CA GLU A 69 19.29 -6.00 38.04
C GLU A 69 20.13 -7.28 38.20
N LYS A 70 19.63 -8.29 38.92
CA LYS A 70 20.38 -9.53 39.23
C LYS A 70 19.72 -10.78 38.65
N VAL A 71 20.13 -11.11 37.43
CA VAL A 71 19.60 -12.20 36.59
C VAL A 71 20.14 -13.60 36.93
N THR A 72 19.73 -14.62 36.16
CA THR A 72 20.33 -15.97 36.13
C THR A 72 21.59 -16.01 35.24
N GLU A 73 22.34 -17.12 35.28
CA GLU A 73 23.48 -17.34 34.38
C GLU A 73 23.01 -17.54 32.92
N GLU A 74 21.82 -18.13 32.72
CA GLU A 74 21.20 -18.34 31.41
C GLU A 74 20.80 -17.01 30.76
N GLN A 75 20.05 -16.15 31.49
CA GLN A 75 19.66 -14.81 31.03
C GLN A 75 20.88 -13.93 30.72
N TYR A 76 21.92 -14.02 31.55
CA TYR A 76 23.18 -13.32 31.32
C TYR A 76 23.89 -13.80 30.05
N ASN A 77 23.91 -15.11 29.79
CA ASN A 77 24.53 -15.66 28.58
C ASN A 77 23.75 -15.28 27.32
N VAL A 78 22.42 -15.14 27.37
CA VAL A 78 21.62 -14.60 26.26
C VAL A 78 22.03 -13.15 25.94
N GLU A 79 22.12 -12.29 26.95
CA GLU A 79 22.52 -10.88 26.74
C GLU A 79 23.98 -10.75 26.27
N VAL A 80 24.88 -11.60 26.77
CA VAL A 80 26.26 -11.68 26.28
C VAL A 80 26.29 -12.13 24.82
N LEU A 81 25.52 -13.14 24.43
CA LEU A 81 25.44 -13.59 23.03
C LEU A 81 24.86 -12.51 22.11
N ALA A 82 23.87 -11.73 22.57
CA ALA A 82 23.29 -10.63 21.80
C ALA A 82 24.30 -9.48 21.55
N ILE A 83 25.22 -9.24 22.50
CA ILE A 83 26.29 -8.24 22.33
C ILE A 83 27.48 -8.84 21.57
N GLU A 84 27.82 -10.12 21.78
CA GLU A 84 28.87 -10.81 21.03
C GLU A 84 28.50 -10.96 19.55
N THR A 85 27.22 -11.16 19.18
CA THR A 85 26.79 -11.09 17.77
C THR A 85 26.86 -9.66 17.22
N ALA A 86 26.46 -8.65 18.00
CA ALA A 86 26.59 -7.24 17.62
C ALA A 86 28.06 -6.79 17.43
N GLU A 87 29.01 -7.32 18.22
CA GLU A 87 30.44 -7.04 18.04
C GLU A 87 31.08 -7.89 16.92
N THR A 88 30.75 -9.19 16.82
CA THR A 88 31.29 -10.09 15.76
C THR A 88 30.85 -9.65 14.36
N SER A 89 29.69 -9.01 14.24
CA SER A 89 29.22 -8.40 12.98
C SER A 89 30.11 -7.28 12.42
N THR A 90 31.16 -6.84 13.14
CA THR A 90 32.04 -5.75 12.67
C THR A 90 33.27 -6.19 11.86
N ASP A 91 33.72 -7.45 11.93
CA ASP A 91 34.90 -7.92 11.21
C ASP A 91 34.58 -8.85 10.02
N GLU A 92 33.58 -9.75 10.12
CA GLU A 92 33.29 -10.73 9.05
C GLU A 92 32.27 -10.25 7.98
N LEU A 93 31.53 -9.16 8.19
CA LEU A 93 30.53 -8.64 7.23
C LEU A 93 31.11 -7.90 6.00
N ASN A 94 32.43 -7.87 5.82
CA ASN A 94 33.11 -7.06 4.80
C ASN A 94 32.99 -7.54 3.34
N GLU A 95 32.39 -8.72 3.06
CA GLU A 95 32.16 -9.18 1.68
C GLU A 95 30.66 -9.27 1.30
N GLU A 96 29.73 -9.48 2.24
CA GLU A 96 28.28 -9.55 1.93
C GLU A 96 27.54 -8.19 2.04
N GLN A 97 28.03 -7.23 2.83
CA GLN A 97 27.44 -5.87 2.89
C GLN A 97 27.60 -5.05 1.59
N LEU A 98 28.19 -5.61 0.53
CA LEU A 98 28.22 -5.01 -0.80
C LEU A 98 26.92 -5.20 -1.60
N ASN A 99 26.07 -6.17 -1.23
CA ASN A 99 24.89 -6.58 -2.02
C ASN A 99 23.54 -6.42 -1.29
N ALA A 100 23.48 -5.79 -0.12
CA ALA A 100 22.21 -5.47 0.52
C ALA A 100 21.48 -4.34 -0.26
N PRO A 101 20.16 -4.44 -0.54
CA PRO A 101 19.39 -3.37 -1.14
C PRO A 101 19.51 -2.09 -0.31
N THR A 102 20.19 -1.08 -0.84
CA THR A 102 20.53 0.15 -0.09
C THR A 102 19.37 1.15 -0.03
N ASN A 103 18.20 0.75 -0.50
CA ASN A 103 17.01 1.56 -0.67
C ASN A 103 15.79 0.63 -0.57
N TYR A 104 14.96 0.80 0.45
CA TYR A 104 13.74 0.00 0.64
C TYR A 104 12.51 0.72 0.06
N PRO A 105 11.48 0.00 -0.42
CA PRO A 105 10.21 0.55 -0.87
C PRO A 105 9.62 1.56 0.13
N GLN A 106 9.42 2.80 -0.32
CA GLN A 106 8.91 3.88 0.52
C GLN A 106 7.37 3.85 0.56
N LEU A 107 6.79 4.19 1.72
CA LEU A 107 5.35 4.33 1.87
C LEU A 107 4.85 5.51 1.02
N ALA A 108 3.77 5.31 0.26
CA ALA A 108 3.16 6.37 -0.53
C ALA A 108 2.33 7.35 0.35
N ASP A 109 2.05 8.54 -0.17
CA ASP A 109 1.25 9.59 0.50
C ASP A 109 -0.17 9.15 0.88
N ASP A 110 -0.70 8.06 0.30
CA ASP A 110 -2.00 7.49 0.67
C ASP A 110 -1.94 6.60 1.94
N GLY A 111 -0.75 6.39 2.49
CA GLY A 111 -0.50 5.61 3.71
C GLY A 111 -0.33 4.11 3.46
N PHE A 112 -0.08 3.69 2.22
CA PHE A 112 0.14 2.29 1.84
C PHE A 112 1.43 2.11 1.06
N TYR A 113 1.98 0.89 1.10
CA TYR A 113 3.06 0.49 0.19
C TYR A 113 2.47 0.18 -1.19
N ASN A 114 3.27 0.40 -2.23
CA ASN A 114 2.85 0.12 -3.61
C ASN A 114 2.63 -1.39 -3.79
N SER A 115 1.39 -1.82 -4.07
CA SER A 115 1.08 -3.23 -4.39
C SER A 115 1.41 -3.60 -5.85
N LYS A 116 2.40 -2.91 -6.40
CA LYS A 116 3.04 -3.04 -7.71
C LYS A 116 4.49 -2.52 -7.62
N ASP A 117 5.10 -2.63 -6.45
CA ASP A 117 6.55 -2.48 -6.31
C ASP A 117 7.18 -3.76 -6.87
N ASP A 118 8.35 -3.68 -7.50
CA ASP A 118 8.94 -4.85 -8.17
C ASP A 118 9.46 -5.88 -7.14
N ASP A 119 9.71 -5.43 -5.90
CA ASP A 119 10.03 -6.28 -4.74
C ASP A 119 8.78 -6.97 -4.12
N VAL A 120 7.57 -6.81 -4.68
CA VAL A 120 6.34 -7.47 -4.18
C VAL A 120 6.31 -8.95 -4.58
N ILE A 121 6.37 -9.83 -3.58
CA ILE A 121 6.17 -11.27 -3.77
C ILE A 121 4.69 -11.59 -3.54
N GLU A 122 4.08 -12.38 -4.42
CA GLU A 122 2.63 -12.63 -4.39
C GLU A 122 2.21 -14.07 -4.71
N SER A 123 1.07 -14.46 -4.14
CA SER A 123 0.39 -15.72 -4.43
C SER A 123 -1.06 -15.44 -4.80
N SER A 124 -1.53 -15.93 -5.95
CA SER A 124 -2.84 -15.60 -6.49
C SER A 124 -3.61 -16.80 -7.03
N PHE A 125 -4.92 -16.79 -6.77
CA PHE A 125 -5.87 -17.79 -7.18
C PHE A 125 -7.03 -17.13 -7.95
N ILE A 126 -7.21 -17.53 -9.21
CA ILE A 126 -8.26 -17.01 -10.08
C ILE A 126 -9.24 -18.15 -10.37
N TYR A 127 -10.46 -18.03 -9.83
CA TYR A 127 -11.56 -18.97 -10.01
C TYR A 127 -12.43 -18.61 -11.22
N SER A 128 -12.63 -17.32 -11.48
CA SER A 128 -13.23 -16.79 -12.71
C SER A 128 -12.65 -15.44 -13.09
N SER A 129 -12.31 -15.27 -14.38
CA SER A 129 -11.70 -14.06 -14.95
C SER A 129 -12.61 -13.29 -15.92
N THR A 130 -13.93 -13.41 -15.77
CA THR A 130 -14.90 -12.62 -16.56
C THR A 130 -15.27 -11.34 -15.83
N ASP A 131 -15.10 -10.19 -16.47
CA ASP A 131 -15.25 -8.83 -15.93
C ASP A 131 -16.41 -8.65 -14.90
N GLU A 132 -17.65 -8.96 -15.27
CA GLU A 132 -18.86 -8.82 -14.41
C GLU A 132 -18.91 -9.80 -13.21
N LEU A 133 -18.09 -10.85 -13.22
CA LEU A 133 -18.07 -11.95 -12.25
C LEU A 133 -16.63 -12.36 -11.92
N MET A 134 -15.71 -11.39 -11.79
CA MET A 134 -14.31 -11.68 -11.47
C MET A 134 -14.23 -12.28 -10.06
N GLN A 135 -13.85 -13.54 -9.98
CA GLN A 135 -13.72 -14.32 -8.75
C GLN A 135 -12.25 -14.68 -8.58
N ALA A 136 -11.53 -13.90 -7.78
CA ALA A 136 -10.10 -14.07 -7.54
C ALA A 136 -9.71 -13.67 -6.12
N ALA A 137 -8.76 -14.39 -5.54
CA ALA A 137 -8.16 -14.08 -4.25
C ALA A 137 -6.64 -14.05 -4.39
N LYS A 138 -5.96 -13.15 -3.67
CA LYS A 138 -4.52 -12.95 -3.75
C LYS A 138 -3.99 -12.52 -2.39
N VAL A 139 -2.85 -13.06 -1.98
CA VAL A 139 -2.02 -12.56 -0.87
C VAL A 139 -0.71 -12.01 -1.42
N PHE A 140 -0.13 -11.01 -0.77
CA PHE A 140 1.08 -10.35 -1.22
C PHE A 140 1.89 -9.78 -0.05
N ILE A 141 3.21 -9.82 -0.18
CA ILE A 141 4.18 -9.36 0.82
C ILE A 141 5.24 -8.48 0.15
N LEU A 142 5.93 -7.65 0.93
CA LEU A 142 6.98 -6.75 0.46
C LEU A 142 8.02 -6.54 1.56
N ASN A 143 9.31 -6.63 1.23
CA ASN A 143 10.37 -6.25 2.16
C ASN A 143 10.48 -4.72 2.20
N VAL A 144 10.28 -4.10 3.37
CA VAL A 144 10.22 -2.63 3.53
C VAL A 144 11.25 -2.09 4.53
N GLY A 145 12.08 -2.96 5.11
CA GLY A 145 13.17 -2.57 6.00
C GLY A 145 13.94 -3.78 6.56
N PRO A 146 15.08 -3.55 7.24
CA PRO A 146 15.81 -4.62 7.92
C PRO A 146 14.92 -5.25 8.99
N HIS A 147 14.57 -6.53 8.83
CA HIS A 147 13.56 -7.23 9.63
C HIS A 147 12.19 -6.53 9.63
N GLN A 148 11.73 -6.05 8.46
CA GLN A 148 10.37 -5.49 8.30
C GLN A 148 9.76 -5.92 6.97
N TRP A 149 8.80 -6.84 7.03
CA TRP A 149 8.00 -7.28 5.89
C TRP A 149 6.56 -6.79 6.01
N ALA A 150 6.11 -6.06 4.99
CA ALA A 150 4.72 -5.65 4.87
C ALA A 150 3.89 -6.77 4.24
N PHE A 151 2.63 -6.93 4.65
CA PHE A 151 1.72 -7.95 4.10
C PHE A 151 0.31 -7.42 3.79
N GLY A 152 -0.40 -8.10 2.90
CA GLY A 152 -1.75 -7.73 2.46
C GLY A 152 -2.47 -8.83 1.68
N PHE A 153 -3.77 -8.61 1.43
CA PHE A 153 -4.58 -9.50 0.60
C PHE A 153 -5.63 -8.74 -0.21
N ARG A 154 -6.13 -9.37 -1.28
CA ARG A 154 -7.29 -8.90 -2.04
C ARG A 154 -8.22 -10.06 -2.37
N TYR A 155 -9.51 -9.87 -2.14
CA TYR A 155 -10.59 -10.79 -2.52
C TYR A 155 -11.60 -10.06 -3.39
N LYS A 156 -11.77 -10.55 -4.62
CA LYS A 156 -12.64 -10.01 -5.66
C LYS A 156 -13.72 -11.04 -5.98
N ASN A 157 -14.99 -10.62 -5.98
CA ASN A 157 -16.15 -11.42 -6.39
C ASN A 157 -17.16 -10.54 -7.14
N GLY A 158 -16.98 -10.39 -8.45
CA GLY A 158 -17.74 -9.45 -9.28
C GLY A 158 -17.59 -8.01 -8.76
N ASP A 159 -18.71 -7.34 -8.51
CA ASP A 159 -18.73 -6.00 -7.91
C ASP A 159 -18.05 -5.93 -6.53
N PHE A 160 -18.08 -7.02 -5.74
CA PHE A 160 -17.50 -7.03 -4.41
C PHE A 160 -15.96 -7.07 -4.48
N ASP A 161 -15.30 -6.16 -3.76
CA ASP A 161 -13.84 -6.02 -3.73
C ASP A 161 -13.39 -5.68 -2.29
N GLN A 162 -12.74 -6.63 -1.61
CA GLN A 162 -12.05 -6.39 -0.35
C GLN A 162 -10.56 -6.32 -0.65
N HIS A 163 -9.93 -5.16 -0.45
CA HIS A 163 -8.50 -4.97 -0.67
C HIS A 163 -7.82 -4.46 0.61
N GLU A 164 -7.17 -5.36 1.34
CA GLU A 164 -6.24 -5.02 2.40
C GLU A 164 -4.83 -4.80 1.82
N LYS A 165 -4.61 -3.59 1.29
CA LYS A 165 -3.27 -3.11 0.90
C LYS A 165 -2.26 -3.23 2.06
N MET A 166 -1.00 -3.47 1.71
CA MET A 166 0.16 -3.38 2.61
C MET A 166 0.32 -1.95 3.17
N ASN A 167 0.61 -1.82 4.46
CA ASN A 167 0.95 -0.55 5.11
C ASN A 167 1.70 -0.77 6.43
N GLN A 168 2.06 0.31 7.12
CA GLN A 168 2.74 0.27 8.42
C GLN A 168 1.91 -0.42 9.53
N ASP A 169 0.59 -0.55 9.35
CA ASP A 169 -0.32 -1.32 10.22
C ASP A 169 -0.20 -2.85 10.04
N ARG A 170 0.62 -3.31 9.08
CA ARG A 170 0.76 -4.70 8.62
C ARG A 170 2.23 -5.04 8.39
N LEU A 171 3.07 -4.82 9.40
CA LEU A 171 4.49 -5.19 9.41
C LEU A 171 4.74 -6.35 10.38
N VAL A 172 5.67 -7.24 10.03
CA VAL A 172 6.23 -8.32 10.87
C VAL A 172 7.71 -8.55 10.53
N ASP A 173 8.43 -9.27 11.37
CA ASP A 173 9.90 -9.27 11.37
C ASP A 173 10.54 -10.19 10.30
N THR A 174 9.80 -11.17 9.78
CA THR A 174 10.29 -12.19 8.81
C THR A 174 9.41 -12.32 7.55
N LYS A 175 9.96 -12.94 6.50
CA LYS A 175 9.24 -13.25 5.25
C LYS A 175 8.11 -14.25 5.54
N GLU A 176 8.40 -15.21 6.40
CA GLU A 176 7.54 -16.32 6.80
C GLU A 176 6.33 -15.83 7.60
N ASP A 177 6.56 -14.99 8.63
CA ASP A 177 5.49 -14.34 9.40
C ASP A 177 4.59 -13.48 8.51
N ALA A 178 5.13 -12.87 7.45
CA ALA A 178 4.38 -12.04 6.52
C ALA A 178 3.47 -12.87 5.60
N ILE A 179 3.93 -14.05 5.16
CA ILE A 179 3.13 -15.02 4.40
C ILE A 179 1.99 -15.54 5.28
N ASP A 180 2.30 -16.01 6.49
CA ASP A 180 1.31 -16.47 7.47
C ASP A 180 0.31 -15.36 7.79
N SER A 181 0.77 -14.13 8.03
CA SER A 181 -0.11 -13.00 8.36
C SER A 181 -0.98 -12.56 7.17
N ALA A 182 -0.52 -12.71 5.92
CA ALA A 182 -1.35 -12.45 4.74
C ALA A 182 -2.46 -13.51 4.58
N ILE A 183 -2.11 -14.79 4.75
CA ILE A 183 -3.03 -15.93 4.58
C ILE A 183 -4.07 -15.95 5.70
N ASN A 184 -3.66 -15.86 6.98
CA ASN A 184 -4.57 -15.81 8.13
C ASN A 184 -5.57 -14.63 8.05
N ARG A 185 -5.17 -13.49 7.45
CA ARG A 185 -6.07 -12.35 7.20
C ARG A 185 -7.12 -12.66 6.12
N LEU A 186 -6.72 -13.33 5.05
CA LEU A 186 -7.63 -13.77 3.99
C LEU A 186 -8.60 -14.84 4.53
N GLU A 187 -8.11 -15.84 5.24
CA GLU A 187 -8.94 -16.90 5.85
C GLU A 187 -9.94 -16.35 6.86
N GLY A 188 -9.49 -15.54 7.83
CA GLY A 188 -10.39 -14.90 8.81
C GLY A 188 -11.43 -13.97 8.16
N PHE A 189 -11.14 -13.42 6.97
CA PHE A 189 -12.12 -12.69 6.17
C PHE A 189 -13.12 -13.62 5.47
N LEU A 190 -12.69 -14.78 4.95
CA LEU A 190 -13.54 -15.80 4.32
C LEU A 190 -14.49 -16.44 5.34
N ASP A 191 -14.02 -16.79 6.53
CA ASP A 191 -14.84 -17.31 7.64
C ASP A 191 -15.97 -16.35 8.00
N MET A 192 -15.66 -15.05 8.12
CA MET A 192 -16.68 -14.02 8.35
C MET A 192 -17.67 -13.88 7.18
N ARG A 193 -17.30 -14.21 5.94
CA ARG A 193 -18.26 -14.26 4.82
C ARG A 193 -19.18 -15.47 4.97
N ASP A 194 -18.65 -16.66 5.25
CA ASP A 194 -19.47 -17.89 5.38
C ASP A 194 -20.45 -17.80 6.55
N GLU A 195 -20.02 -17.32 7.73
CA GLU A 195 -20.90 -17.17 8.90
C GLU A 195 -22.04 -16.16 8.66
N PHE A 196 -21.78 -15.01 8.02
CA PHE A 196 -22.73 -13.89 7.96
C PHE A 196 -23.60 -13.80 6.70
N GLY A 197 -23.47 -14.72 5.74
CA GLY A 197 -24.51 -15.00 4.75
C GLY A 197 -24.10 -14.80 3.29
N VAL A 198 -23.30 -15.73 2.78
CA VAL A 198 -22.95 -15.90 1.36
C VAL A 198 -24.19 -16.20 0.52
N GLU A 199 -24.32 -15.59 -0.67
CA GLU A 199 -25.32 -16.01 -1.65
C GLU A 199 -25.01 -17.41 -2.21
N ASP A 200 -26.03 -18.19 -2.60
CA ASP A 200 -25.85 -19.54 -3.15
C ASP A 200 -24.95 -19.61 -4.40
N GLN A 201 -24.65 -18.46 -5.03
CA GLN A 201 -23.77 -18.30 -6.19
C GLN A 201 -22.29 -18.06 -5.82
N GLU A 202 -22.00 -17.58 -4.62
CA GLU A 202 -20.63 -17.26 -4.16
C GLU A 202 -19.98 -18.41 -3.38
N ARG A 203 -20.76 -19.28 -2.70
CA ARG A 203 -20.19 -20.44 -1.96
C ARG A 203 -19.23 -21.31 -2.78
N PRO A 204 -19.45 -21.61 -4.08
CA PRO A 204 -18.52 -22.42 -4.86
C PRO A 204 -17.15 -21.76 -5.05
N PHE A 205 -17.09 -20.42 -5.07
CA PHE A 205 -15.84 -19.66 -5.12
C PHE A 205 -15.20 -19.61 -3.73
N LEU A 206 -15.96 -19.24 -2.69
CA LEU A 206 -15.45 -19.14 -1.32
C LEU A 206 -14.82 -20.46 -0.84
N ALA A 207 -15.49 -21.59 -1.08
CA ALA A 207 -14.95 -22.92 -0.77
C ALA A 207 -13.67 -23.23 -1.56
N ALA A 208 -13.58 -22.81 -2.83
CA ALA A 208 -12.39 -23.04 -3.65
C ALA A 208 -11.20 -22.14 -3.28
N VAL A 209 -11.43 -20.97 -2.65
CA VAL A 209 -10.35 -20.17 -2.05
C VAL A 209 -9.85 -20.84 -0.76
N LEU A 210 -10.74 -21.36 0.07
CA LEU A 210 -10.37 -22.14 1.28
C LEU A 210 -9.70 -23.49 0.96
N GLU A 211 -9.89 -24.04 -0.25
CA GLU A 211 -9.16 -25.21 -0.76
C GLU A 211 -7.84 -24.85 -1.48
N HIS A 212 -7.45 -23.57 -1.56
CA HIS A 212 -6.25 -23.14 -2.30
C HIS A 212 -5.00 -22.99 -1.42
N ASP A 213 -3.94 -23.70 -1.80
CA ASP A 213 -2.60 -23.60 -1.20
C ASP A 213 -1.88 -22.32 -1.65
N PHE A 214 -2.06 -21.24 -0.90
CA PHE A 214 -1.37 -19.97 -1.13
C PHE A 214 0.13 -19.99 -0.80
N TYR A 215 0.60 -20.89 0.07
CA TYR A 215 2.02 -20.99 0.43
C TYR A 215 2.89 -21.36 -0.77
N ARG A 216 2.35 -22.18 -1.68
CA ARG A 216 3.05 -22.70 -2.86
C ARG A 216 3.84 -21.68 -3.67
N ALA A 217 3.34 -20.46 -3.84
CA ALA A 217 3.99 -19.46 -4.69
C ALA A 217 5.13 -18.69 -4.00
N PHE A 218 5.31 -18.86 -2.68
CA PHE A 218 6.39 -18.25 -1.90
C PHE A 218 7.57 -19.21 -1.65
N LEU A 219 7.42 -20.48 -2.03
CA LEU A 219 8.46 -21.51 -1.96
C LEU A 219 9.65 -21.14 -2.84
N GLU A 220 10.85 -21.39 -2.33
CA GLU A 220 12.08 -21.11 -3.06
C GLU A 220 12.24 -22.03 -4.30
N PRO A 221 12.99 -21.57 -5.32
CA PRO A 221 13.26 -22.35 -6.53
C PRO A 221 13.77 -23.79 -6.31
N SER A 222 14.56 -24.00 -5.25
CA SER A 222 15.04 -25.31 -4.79
C SER A 222 13.92 -26.19 -4.21
N GLU A 223 13.03 -25.62 -3.40
CA GLU A 223 11.90 -26.33 -2.78
C GLU A 223 10.90 -26.79 -3.84
N LEU A 224 10.60 -25.94 -4.83
CA LEU A 224 9.76 -26.29 -5.98
C LEU A 224 10.37 -27.44 -6.81
N LEU A 225 11.70 -27.46 -6.97
CA LEU A 225 12.41 -28.55 -7.63
C LEU A 225 12.35 -29.85 -6.81
N VAL A 226 12.62 -29.79 -5.50
CA VAL A 226 12.54 -30.95 -4.58
C VAL A 226 11.11 -31.51 -4.55
N GLU A 227 10.09 -30.66 -4.50
CA GLU A 227 8.68 -31.06 -4.49
C GLU A 227 8.26 -31.71 -5.82
N ALA A 228 8.71 -31.19 -6.96
CA ALA A 228 8.50 -31.80 -8.27
C ALA A 228 9.21 -33.17 -8.38
N ILE A 229 10.44 -33.30 -7.87
CA ILE A 229 11.21 -34.54 -7.83
C ILE A 229 10.54 -35.58 -6.92
N SER A 230 9.98 -35.17 -5.77
CA SER A 230 9.28 -36.06 -4.83
C SER A 230 8.05 -36.75 -5.45
N LYS A 231 7.47 -36.14 -6.49
CA LYS A 231 6.32 -36.66 -7.25
C LYS A 231 6.74 -37.58 -8.41
N HIS A 232 8.03 -37.67 -8.75
CA HIS A 232 8.49 -38.53 -9.84
C HIS A 232 8.42 -40.02 -9.45
N PRO A 233 7.91 -40.94 -10.31
CA PRO A 233 7.72 -42.34 -9.95
C PRO A 233 8.98 -43.06 -9.43
N ASP A 234 10.13 -42.75 -10.00
CA ASP A 234 11.40 -43.44 -9.74
C ASP A 234 12.20 -42.88 -8.56
N ILE A 235 11.77 -41.77 -7.92
CA ILE A 235 12.47 -41.16 -6.78
C ILE A 235 12.63 -42.15 -5.60
N LYS A 236 11.72 -43.11 -5.49
CA LYS A 236 11.73 -44.17 -4.48
C LYS A 236 12.84 -45.19 -4.68
N ASN A 237 13.42 -45.28 -5.88
CA ASN A 237 14.60 -46.10 -6.15
C ASN A 237 15.86 -45.32 -5.76
N ALA A 238 15.97 -44.07 -6.22
CA ALA A 238 17.09 -43.18 -5.88
C ALA A 238 17.26 -43.03 -4.36
N LEU A 239 16.20 -42.71 -3.61
CA LEU A 239 16.21 -42.60 -2.15
C LEU A 239 16.49 -43.91 -1.40
N ALA A 240 16.31 -45.06 -2.05
CA ALA A 240 16.59 -46.38 -1.45
C ALA A 240 18.07 -46.78 -1.59
N GLU A 241 18.79 -46.18 -2.55
CA GLU A 241 20.23 -46.38 -2.74
C GLU A 241 21.05 -45.20 -2.16
N HIS A 242 20.50 -43.98 -2.19
CA HIS A 242 21.11 -42.71 -1.79
C HIS A 242 20.12 -41.85 -0.97
N ALA A 243 20.19 -41.95 0.36
CA ALA A 243 19.27 -41.25 1.26
C ALA A 243 19.46 -39.73 1.30
N ASP A 244 20.64 -39.27 0.90
CA ASP A 244 21.12 -37.89 0.77
C ASP A 244 20.70 -37.23 -0.56
N PHE A 245 19.95 -37.92 -1.43
CA PHE A 245 19.62 -37.44 -2.77
C PHE A 245 18.91 -36.08 -2.82
N TYR A 246 18.03 -35.78 -1.85
CA TYR A 246 17.40 -34.44 -1.79
C TYR A 246 18.40 -33.37 -1.38
N GLU A 247 19.17 -33.57 -0.31
CA GLU A 247 20.19 -32.63 0.18
C GLU A 247 21.23 -32.32 -0.93
N VAL A 248 21.62 -33.33 -1.70
CA VAL A 248 22.53 -33.18 -2.85
C VAL A 248 21.90 -32.39 -4.00
N VAL A 249 20.62 -32.61 -4.32
CA VAL A 249 19.94 -31.82 -5.37
C VAL A 249 19.72 -30.38 -4.93
N GLU A 250 19.21 -30.18 -3.72
CA GLU A 250 18.95 -28.86 -3.12
C GLU A 250 20.23 -28.02 -3.08
N SER A 251 21.30 -28.56 -2.49
CA SER A 251 22.60 -27.87 -2.37
C SER A 251 23.26 -27.51 -3.71
N HIS A 252 22.98 -28.25 -4.79
CA HIS A 252 23.60 -28.02 -6.10
C HIS A 252 22.74 -27.21 -7.07
N PHE A 253 21.41 -27.22 -6.94
CA PHE A 253 20.51 -26.53 -7.86
C PHE A 253 19.91 -25.23 -7.30
N ALA A 254 20.03 -24.94 -6.01
CA ALA A 254 19.52 -23.71 -5.39
C ALA A 254 20.02 -22.39 -6.06
N SER A 255 21.20 -22.40 -6.68
CA SER A 255 21.77 -21.26 -7.41
C SER A 255 21.77 -21.41 -8.94
N VAL A 256 21.08 -22.43 -9.48
CA VAL A 256 21.14 -22.83 -10.89
C VAL A 256 19.74 -23.01 -11.51
N TRP A 257 18.67 -22.96 -10.72
CA TRP A 257 17.34 -23.37 -11.17
C TRP A 257 16.17 -22.73 -10.40
N PRO A 258 15.21 -22.05 -11.08
CA PRO A 258 15.32 -21.35 -12.36
C PRO A 258 15.28 -19.84 -12.11
N LEU A 259 16.46 -19.26 -11.85
CA LEU A 259 16.72 -17.82 -11.95
C LEU A 259 17.47 -17.61 -13.26
N ASP A 260 16.81 -17.02 -14.27
CA ASP A 260 17.25 -16.34 -15.53
C ASP A 260 18.49 -16.78 -16.33
N GLU A 261 19.23 -17.80 -15.90
CA GLU A 261 20.54 -18.17 -16.41
C GLU A 261 20.45 -18.94 -17.75
N PRO A 262 21.38 -18.69 -18.70
CA PRO A 262 21.41 -19.42 -19.96
C PRO A 262 21.43 -20.94 -19.77
N ALA A 263 20.62 -21.63 -20.57
CA ALA A 263 20.51 -23.10 -20.59
C ALA A 263 21.86 -23.83 -20.67
N THR A 264 22.87 -23.17 -21.25
CA THR A 264 24.27 -23.61 -21.30
C THR A 264 24.85 -23.89 -19.91
N LEU A 265 24.62 -23.02 -18.92
CA LEU A 265 25.15 -23.17 -17.56
C LEU A 265 24.47 -24.34 -16.83
N VAL A 266 23.15 -24.50 -16.96
CA VAL A 266 22.43 -25.66 -16.42
C VAL A 266 22.95 -26.97 -17.02
N ILE A 267 23.24 -26.99 -18.32
CA ILE A 267 23.79 -28.16 -19.03
C ILE A 267 25.26 -28.42 -18.63
N GLU A 268 26.09 -27.38 -18.52
CA GLU A 268 27.50 -27.51 -18.10
C GLU A 268 27.60 -27.96 -16.64
N HIS A 269 26.75 -27.44 -15.75
CA HIS A 269 26.63 -27.90 -14.36
C HIS A 269 26.26 -29.39 -14.32
N LEU A 270 25.20 -29.81 -15.04
CA LEU A 270 24.79 -31.21 -15.16
C LEU A 270 25.91 -32.13 -15.69
N MET A 271 26.66 -31.69 -16.70
CA MET A 271 27.79 -32.47 -17.23
C MET A 271 28.96 -32.52 -16.23
N SER A 272 29.22 -31.44 -15.47
CA SER A 272 30.23 -31.44 -14.41
C SER A 272 29.87 -32.39 -13.26
N MET A 273 28.61 -32.38 -12.80
CA MET A 273 28.11 -33.28 -11.74
C MET A 273 28.19 -34.75 -12.14
N ALA A 274 28.01 -35.05 -13.43
CA ALA A 274 28.20 -36.38 -14.01
C ALA A 274 29.68 -36.79 -14.06
N GLU A 275 30.60 -35.86 -14.35
CA GLU A 275 32.05 -36.13 -14.42
C GLU A 275 32.68 -36.33 -13.02
N ILE A 276 32.12 -35.70 -11.98
CA ILE A 276 32.54 -35.84 -10.58
C ILE A 276 31.72 -36.87 -9.77
N CYS A 277 30.79 -37.58 -10.42
CA CYS A 277 29.94 -38.63 -9.83
C CYS A 277 29.10 -38.21 -8.60
N ILE A 278 28.56 -36.98 -8.60
CA ILE A 278 27.69 -36.47 -7.51
C ILE A 278 26.20 -36.73 -7.79
N ILE A 279 25.73 -36.63 -9.04
CA ILE A 279 24.39 -37.17 -9.38
C ILE A 279 24.52 -38.69 -9.52
N TYR A 280 23.94 -39.42 -8.56
CA TYR A 280 24.03 -40.88 -8.51
C TYR A 280 23.18 -41.59 -9.58
N ASP A 281 22.04 -41.02 -9.98
CA ASP A 281 21.25 -41.48 -11.12
C ASP A 281 21.02 -40.35 -12.14
N LEU A 282 22.00 -40.21 -13.05
CA LEU A 282 21.95 -39.25 -14.15
C LEU A 282 20.84 -39.58 -15.16
N GLU A 283 20.41 -40.84 -15.29
CA GLU A 283 19.41 -41.23 -16.29
C GLU A 283 18.00 -40.89 -15.82
N ALA A 284 17.70 -41.05 -14.53
CA ALA A 284 16.49 -40.53 -13.88
C ALA A 284 16.45 -38.99 -13.90
N PHE A 285 17.53 -38.30 -13.51
CA PHE A 285 17.56 -36.83 -13.55
C PHE A 285 17.39 -36.31 -14.98
N THR A 286 18.07 -36.92 -15.96
CA THR A 286 17.90 -36.60 -17.39
C THR A 286 16.53 -37.04 -17.94
N ALA A 287 15.77 -37.90 -17.27
CA ALA A 287 14.38 -38.17 -17.62
C ALA A 287 13.45 -37.04 -17.15
N ILE A 288 13.63 -36.57 -15.91
CA ILE A 288 12.86 -35.48 -15.30
C ILE A 288 13.03 -34.18 -16.10
N MET A 289 14.27 -33.77 -16.41
CA MET A 289 14.55 -32.48 -17.07
C MET A 289 14.13 -32.40 -18.54
N LYS A 290 13.68 -33.49 -19.18
CA LYS A 290 13.26 -33.48 -20.60
C LYS A 290 12.01 -32.62 -20.87
N GLY A 291 11.21 -32.31 -19.84
CA GLY A 291 10.07 -31.40 -19.97
C GLY A 291 10.46 -29.92 -20.11
N TYR A 292 11.68 -29.54 -19.75
CA TYR A 292 12.09 -28.14 -19.54
C TYR A 292 13.25 -27.69 -20.44
N ARG A 293 13.35 -28.20 -21.67
CA ARG A 293 14.28 -27.60 -22.65
C ARG A 293 13.74 -26.25 -23.12
N PRO A 294 14.52 -25.15 -23.05
CA PRO A 294 14.12 -23.89 -23.64
C PRO A 294 14.05 -24.00 -25.17
N MET A 295 13.15 -23.21 -25.74
CA MET A 295 12.89 -23.15 -27.18
C MET A 295 13.90 -22.22 -27.87
N GLU A 296 14.49 -22.65 -28.99
CA GLU A 296 15.38 -21.78 -29.77
C GLU A 296 14.57 -20.65 -30.44
N LEU A 297 14.62 -19.46 -29.84
CA LEU A 297 13.99 -18.23 -30.36
C LEU A 297 14.66 -17.80 -31.67
N SER A 298 13.85 -17.39 -32.65
CA SER A 298 14.36 -16.95 -33.95
C SER A 298 15.02 -15.57 -33.86
N GLU A 299 15.94 -15.26 -34.77
CA GLU A 299 16.63 -13.96 -34.75
C GLU A 299 15.71 -12.76 -35.01
N ALA A 300 14.58 -12.99 -35.69
CA ALA A 300 13.51 -11.99 -35.82
C ALA A 300 12.72 -11.81 -34.51
N THR A 301 12.61 -12.87 -33.70
CA THR A 301 12.03 -12.79 -32.35
C THR A 301 12.95 -12.03 -31.40
N LYS A 302 14.26 -12.31 -31.42
CA LYS A 302 15.26 -11.57 -30.64
C LYS A 302 15.27 -10.08 -30.98
N GLN A 303 15.32 -9.72 -32.28
CA GLN A 303 15.20 -8.31 -32.72
C GLN A 303 13.86 -7.64 -32.38
N SER A 304 12.84 -8.42 -32.00
CA SER A 304 11.58 -7.90 -31.47
C SER A 304 11.59 -7.80 -29.94
N MET A 305 12.44 -8.57 -29.24
CA MET A 305 12.66 -8.49 -27.79
C MET A 305 13.64 -7.36 -27.43
N ASP A 306 14.67 -7.14 -28.25
CA ASP A 306 15.56 -5.96 -28.19
C ASP A 306 14.78 -4.63 -28.27
N ARG A 307 13.55 -4.65 -28.78
CA ARG A 307 12.61 -3.51 -28.86
C ARG A 307 11.55 -3.47 -27.75
N ILE A 308 11.53 -4.47 -26.88
CA ILE A 308 10.58 -4.56 -25.77
C ILE A 308 11.20 -3.99 -24.48
N GLU A 309 12.50 -4.18 -24.25
CA GLU A 309 13.20 -3.49 -23.14
C GLU A 309 13.13 -1.95 -23.30
N ASP A 310 13.36 -1.42 -24.51
CA ASP A 310 13.15 0.00 -24.90
C ASP A 310 11.72 0.54 -24.64
N VAL A 311 10.74 -0.32 -24.33
CA VAL A 311 9.32 0.02 -24.11
C VAL A 311 8.88 -0.18 -22.65
N ILE A 312 9.59 -0.99 -21.87
CA ILE A 312 9.25 -1.31 -20.47
C ILE A 312 9.51 -0.13 -19.53
N ASP A 313 10.56 0.66 -19.77
CA ASP A 313 11.04 1.75 -18.90
C ASP A 313 10.21 3.06 -18.91
N LYS A 314 8.89 2.99 -19.15
CA LYS A 314 8.00 4.18 -19.10
C LYS A 314 7.11 4.20 -17.84
N PRO A 315 7.35 5.12 -16.88
CA PRO A 315 6.62 5.14 -15.62
C PRO A 315 5.16 5.58 -15.79
N ALA A 316 4.29 5.08 -14.90
CA ALA A 316 2.88 5.43 -14.89
C ALA A 316 2.63 6.88 -14.46
N ALA A 317 2.01 7.67 -15.33
CA ALA A 317 1.40 8.94 -14.94
C ALA A 317 0.14 8.66 -14.10
N ASN A 318 0.14 9.11 -12.84
CA ASN A 318 -0.97 8.92 -11.92
C ASN A 318 -2.14 9.87 -12.21
N ASP A 319 -3.34 9.33 -11.97
CA ASP A 319 -4.61 10.03 -11.72
C ASP A 319 -5.31 10.78 -12.89
N ALA A 320 -6.64 10.77 -12.83
CA ALA A 320 -7.56 11.70 -13.49
C ALA A 320 -7.54 11.89 -15.04
N SER A 321 -7.14 10.90 -15.86
CA SER A 321 -7.75 10.76 -17.21
C SER A 321 -7.77 9.31 -17.72
N LEU A 322 -8.90 8.92 -18.33
CA LEU A 322 -9.16 7.54 -18.77
C LEU A 322 -8.61 7.35 -20.19
N GLN A 323 -7.38 6.84 -20.31
CA GLN A 323 -6.77 6.54 -21.60
C GLN A 323 -7.44 5.32 -22.24
N GLN A 324 -7.89 5.46 -23.49
CA GLN A 324 -8.56 4.39 -24.24
C GLN A 324 -7.54 3.35 -24.73
N GLN A 325 -7.52 2.19 -24.08
CA GLN A 325 -6.57 1.11 -24.37
C GLN A 325 -7.06 0.25 -25.54
N CYS A 326 -6.15 -0.17 -26.43
CA CYS A 326 -6.45 -1.03 -27.59
C CYS A 326 -5.64 -2.33 -27.49
N TRP A 327 -6.20 -3.45 -27.97
CA TRP A 327 -5.49 -4.73 -28.06
C TRP A 327 -5.72 -5.35 -29.43
N LYS A 328 -4.65 -5.86 -30.06
CA LYS A 328 -4.71 -6.60 -31.32
C LYS A 328 -3.98 -7.93 -31.23
N ALA A 329 -4.56 -9.01 -31.75
CA ALA A 329 -3.91 -10.33 -31.83
C ALA A 329 -3.94 -10.87 -33.27
N ALA A 330 -2.80 -11.33 -33.77
CA ALA A 330 -2.68 -11.96 -35.08
C ALA A 330 -2.86 -13.49 -34.95
N LEU A 331 -4.02 -13.99 -35.36
CA LEU A 331 -4.45 -15.38 -35.18
C LEU A 331 -4.18 -16.20 -36.47
N PRO A 332 -3.21 -17.13 -36.49
CA PRO A 332 -2.92 -17.93 -37.67
C PRO A 332 -4.07 -18.91 -38.00
N VAL A 333 -4.41 -19.01 -39.29
CA VAL A 333 -5.45 -19.91 -39.82
C VAL A 333 -4.82 -20.98 -40.73
N THR A 334 -3.80 -20.62 -41.49
CA THR A 334 -2.89 -21.52 -42.21
C THR A 334 -1.49 -20.90 -42.27
N ASP A 335 -0.48 -21.68 -42.69
CA ASP A 335 0.91 -21.23 -42.89
C ASP A 335 1.05 -19.95 -43.75
N ASP A 336 0.06 -19.70 -44.61
CA ASP A 336 0.01 -18.57 -45.55
C ASP A 336 -1.09 -17.53 -45.20
N PHE A 337 -1.94 -17.75 -44.19
CA PHE A 337 -3.11 -16.90 -43.90
C PHE A 337 -3.36 -16.71 -42.40
N HIS A 338 -3.57 -15.46 -41.97
CA HIS A 338 -3.94 -15.12 -40.60
C HIS A 338 -5.08 -14.09 -40.54
N VAL A 339 -5.71 -13.96 -39.37
CA VAL A 339 -6.77 -12.99 -39.06
C VAL A 339 -6.30 -12.15 -37.89
N VAL A 340 -6.28 -10.83 -38.03
CA VAL A 340 -6.09 -9.94 -36.88
C VAL A 340 -7.47 -9.60 -36.31
N LEU A 341 -7.63 -9.75 -35.01
CA LEU A 341 -8.77 -9.17 -34.27
C LEU A 341 -8.27 -7.97 -33.49
N ALA A 342 -9.15 -6.99 -33.28
CA ALA A 342 -8.86 -5.79 -32.50
C ALA A 342 -10.05 -5.43 -31.59
N ILE A 343 -9.75 -5.02 -30.36
CA ILE A 343 -10.73 -4.51 -29.39
C ILE A 343 -10.20 -3.24 -28.72
N LYS A 344 -11.08 -2.33 -28.31
CA LYS A 344 -10.71 -1.06 -27.68
C LYS A 344 -11.64 -0.73 -26.52
N ASP A 345 -11.07 -0.42 -25.36
CA ASP A 345 -11.78 0.02 -24.16
C ASP A 345 -12.06 1.53 -24.25
N CYS A 346 -13.33 1.90 -24.05
CA CYS A 346 -13.79 3.29 -23.99
C CYS A 346 -14.35 3.67 -22.60
N GLY A 347 -14.08 2.88 -21.56
CA GLY A 347 -14.54 3.10 -20.19
C GLY A 347 -16.06 2.91 -20.07
N ASP A 348 -16.75 3.90 -19.51
CA ASP A 348 -18.20 3.88 -19.24
C ASP A 348 -19.08 3.62 -20.49
N GLU A 349 -18.55 3.82 -21.71
CA GLU A 349 -19.27 3.52 -22.96
C GLU A 349 -19.15 2.04 -23.39
N GLY A 350 -18.20 1.29 -22.85
CA GLY A 350 -17.94 -0.13 -23.17
C GLY A 350 -16.83 -0.34 -24.22
N TRP A 351 -16.92 -1.45 -24.95
CA TRP A 351 -15.82 -1.98 -25.77
C TRP A 351 -16.13 -1.96 -27.28
N LEU A 352 -15.31 -1.27 -28.07
CA LEU A 352 -15.39 -1.27 -29.54
C LEU A 352 -14.57 -2.41 -30.16
N THR A 353 -14.85 -2.72 -31.44
CA THR A 353 -14.19 -3.82 -32.18
C THR A 353 -13.79 -3.44 -33.61
N ALA A 354 -12.70 -4.05 -34.09
CA ALA A 354 -12.26 -4.06 -35.48
C ALA A 354 -11.65 -5.44 -35.85
N PHE A 355 -11.43 -5.71 -37.13
CA PHE A 355 -10.89 -7.01 -37.58
C PHE A 355 -10.32 -6.95 -39.01
N GLU A 356 -9.40 -7.85 -39.31
CA GLU A 356 -8.66 -7.89 -40.57
C GLU A 356 -8.30 -9.33 -40.99
N GLY A 357 -8.24 -9.59 -42.30
CA GLY A 357 -7.75 -10.84 -42.87
C GLY A 357 -6.54 -10.60 -43.77
N ASN A 358 -5.48 -11.37 -43.57
CA ASN A 358 -4.19 -11.23 -44.25
C ASN A 358 -3.75 -12.53 -44.93
N LEU A 359 -3.43 -12.45 -46.21
CA LEU A 359 -2.72 -13.49 -46.95
C LEU A 359 -1.23 -13.13 -46.97
N LYS A 360 -0.43 -13.82 -46.17
CA LYS A 360 0.98 -13.48 -45.87
C LYS A 360 1.10 -12.07 -45.27
N GLN A 361 1.50 -11.08 -46.08
CA GLN A 361 1.63 -9.67 -45.71
C GLN A 361 0.62 -8.77 -46.45
N ASP A 362 -0.21 -9.34 -47.34
CA ASP A 362 -1.21 -8.61 -48.12
C ASP A 362 -2.58 -8.67 -47.44
N ARG A 363 -3.12 -7.49 -47.10
CA ARG A 363 -4.48 -7.33 -46.55
C ARG A 363 -5.54 -7.61 -47.58
N VAL A 364 -6.44 -8.56 -47.29
CA VAL A 364 -7.47 -9.04 -48.23
C VAL A 364 -8.90 -8.65 -47.86
N PHE A 365 -9.19 -8.41 -46.57
CA PHE A 365 -10.47 -7.85 -46.12
C PHE A 365 -10.34 -7.25 -44.72
N GLY A 366 -11.28 -6.36 -44.36
CA GLY A 366 -11.28 -5.66 -43.08
C GLY A 366 -10.15 -4.65 -42.94
N ASP A 367 -10.06 -4.08 -41.75
CA ASP A 367 -9.04 -3.15 -41.29
C ASP A 367 -8.98 -3.28 -39.76
N ALA A 368 -7.80 -3.52 -39.20
CA ALA A 368 -7.66 -3.71 -37.75
C ALA A 368 -7.73 -2.39 -36.94
N ASP A 369 -7.77 -1.24 -37.63
CA ASP A 369 -7.82 0.10 -37.03
C ASP A 369 -9.18 0.82 -37.23
N ASP A 370 -10.06 0.29 -38.09
CA ASP A 370 -11.39 0.85 -38.38
C ASP A 370 -12.43 0.33 -37.37
N PHE A 371 -12.43 0.91 -36.16
CA PHE A 371 -13.35 0.56 -35.08
C PHE A 371 -14.78 1.00 -35.39
N GLY A 372 -15.72 0.04 -35.40
CA GLY A 372 -17.14 0.31 -35.67
C GLY A 372 -17.92 0.88 -34.48
N ASP A 373 -19.12 1.40 -34.74
CA ASP A 373 -19.96 2.14 -33.78
C ASP A 373 -20.66 1.28 -32.68
N GLU A 374 -20.57 -0.06 -32.73
CA GLU A 374 -21.30 -0.95 -31.81
C GLU A 374 -20.44 -1.39 -30.62
N PHE A 375 -20.81 -0.90 -29.42
CA PHE A 375 -20.17 -1.23 -28.15
C PHE A 375 -20.64 -2.57 -27.57
N SER A 376 -19.69 -3.39 -27.11
CA SER A 376 -19.91 -4.58 -26.29
C SER A 376 -19.76 -4.24 -24.80
N ALA A 377 -20.54 -4.88 -23.92
CA ALA A 377 -20.50 -4.57 -22.49
C ALA A 377 -19.20 -5.04 -21.79
N THR A 378 -18.58 -6.10 -22.30
CA THR A 378 -17.38 -6.72 -21.71
C THR A 378 -16.30 -6.99 -22.77
N ARG A 379 -15.03 -7.06 -22.33
CA ARG A 379 -13.87 -7.41 -23.18
C ARG A 379 -14.11 -8.73 -23.92
N LYS A 380 -14.63 -9.71 -23.19
CA LYS A 380 -14.89 -11.07 -23.68
C LYS A 380 -16.06 -11.15 -24.67
N GLU A 381 -16.95 -10.18 -24.68
CA GLU A 381 -17.96 -10.03 -25.73
C GLU A 381 -17.39 -9.32 -26.95
N ALA A 382 -16.57 -8.29 -26.77
CA ALA A 382 -15.86 -7.62 -27.86
C ALA A 382 -15.02 -8.60 -28.69
N ILE A 383 -14.25 -9.50 -28.05
CA ILE A 383 -13.46 -10.52 -28.75
C ILE A 383 -14.36 -11.49 -29.55
N LYS A 384 -15.48 -11.94 -28.98
CA LYS A 384 -16.46 -12.80 -29.68
C LYS A 384 -17.12 -12.07 -30.85
N PHE A 385 -17.41 -10.78 -30.69
CA PHE A 385 -18.06 -9.96 -31.69
C PHE A 385 -17.11 -9.69 -32.88
N ALA A 386 -15.86 -9.28 -32.60
CA ALA A 386 -14.78 -9.18 -33.58
C ALA A 386 -14.57 -10.51 -34.34
N ALA A 387 -14.46 -11.64 -33.62
CA ALA A 387 -14.33 -12.96 -34.22
C ALA A 387 -15.55 -13.37 -35.06
N GLY A 388 -16.76 -12.95 -34.65
CA GLY A 388 -18.00 -13.14 -35.40
C GLY A 388 -18.00 -12.34 -36.71
N GLN A 389 -17.59 -11.07 -36.68
CA GLN A 389 -17.44 -10.25 -37.87
C GLN A 389 -16.38 -10.82 -38.83
N ALA A 390 -15.20 -11.18 -38.30
CA ALA A 390 -14.14 -11.84 -39.07
C ALA A 390 -14.59 -13.18 -39.69
N THR A 391 -15.38 -13.98 -38.96
CA THR A 391 -15.97 -15.22 -39.48
C THR A 391 -16.94 -14.95 -40.64
N ASN A 392 -17.77 -13.92 -40.54
CA ASN A 392 -18.68 -13.51 -41.62
C ASN A 392 -17.91 -13.00 -42.85
N ALA A 393 -16.79 -12.28 -42.66
CA ALA A 393 -15.90 -11.90 -43.75
C ALA A 393 -15.22 -13.12 -44.40
N LEU A 394 -14.72 -14.06 -43.60
CA LEU A 394 -14.15 -15.33 -44.09
C LEU A 394 -15.15 -16.17 -44.91
N TYR A 395 -16.44 -16.18 -44.57
CA TYR A 395 -17.48 -16.84 -45.37
C TYR A 395 -17.68 -16.20 -46.76
N ASN A 396 -17.49 -14.89 -46.87
CA ASN A 396 -17.58 -14.17 -48.15
C ASN A 396 -16.29 -14.29 -48.98
N TYR A 397 -15.13 -14.34 -48.32
CA TYR A 397 -13.81 -14.49 -48.95
C TYR A 397 -13.55 -15.92 -49.43
N ASP A 398 -13.72 -16.93 -48.55
CA ASP A 398 -13.60 -18.35 -48.88
C ASP A 398 -14.97 -19.02 -48.97
N THR A 399 -15.52 -19.06 -50.18
CA THR A 399 -16.79 -19.75 -50.50
C THR A 399 -16.78 -21.27 -50.26
N THR A 400 -15.62 -21.90 -50.02
CA THR A 400 -15.56 -23.31 -49.60
C THR A 400 -15.80 -23.48 -48.08
N LEU A 401 -15.79 -22.35 -47.36
CA LEU A 401 -15.90 -22.25 -45.91
C LEU A 401 -14.81 -23.09 -45.21
N SER A 402 -13.60 -23.18 -45.78
CA SER A 402 -12.48 -23.95 -45.22
C SER A 402 -11.76 -23.14 -44.14
N LEU A 403 -11.36 -21.90 -44.45
CA LEU A 403 -10.67 -21.00 -43.52
C LEU A 403 -11.57 -20.70 -42.30
N ALA A 404 -12.83 -20.35 -42.53
CA ALA A 404 -13.80 -20.11 -41.46
C ALA A 404 -14.04 -21.33 -40.55
N LYS A 405 -13.95 -22.56 -41.08
CA LYS A 405 -14.07 -23.80 -40.27
C LYS A 405 -12.80 -24.13 -39.49
N VAL A 406 -11.64 -23.61 -39.89
CA VAL A 406 -10.41 -23.71 -39.10
C VAL A 406 -10.42 -22.64 -38.02
N PHE A 407 -10.70 -21.39 -38.37
CA PHE A 407 -10.79 -20.25 -37.45
C PHE A 407 -11.79 -20.49 -36.31
N MET A 408 -13.06 -20.83 -36.60
CA MET A 408 -14.06 -21.16 -35.58
C MET A 408 -13.77 -22.44 -34.75
N LYS A 409 -12.75 -23.23 -35.12
CA LYS A 409 -12.31 -24.41 -34.37
C LYS A 409 -11.02 -24.19 -33.59
N SER A 410 -10.24 -23.16 -33.93
CA SER A 410 -9.18 -22.70 -33.04
C SER A 410 -9.80 -22.15 -31.75
N PRO A 411 -9.09 -22.21 -30.61
CA PRO A 411 -9.55 -21.57 -29.39
C PRO A 411 -9.28 -20.05 -29.48
N TYR A 412 -9.87 -19.38 -30.47
CA TYR A 412 -9.53 -18.01 -30.88
C TYR A 412 -9.65 -16.96 -29.77
N ILE A 413 -10.46 -17.19 -28.72
CA ILE A 413 -10.50 -16.33 -27.54
C ILE A 413 -9.24 -16.52 -26.69
N GLN A 414 -8.84 -17.77 -26.43
CA GLN A 414 -7.62 -18.07 -25.70
C GLN A 414 -6.40 -17.59 -26.50
N ASN A 415 -6.31 -17.95 -27.79
CA ASN A 415 -5.26 -17.45 -28.66
C ASN A 415 -5.26 -15.91 -28.79
N PHE A 416 -6.40 -15.23 -28.62
CA PHE A 416 -6.42 -13.77 -28.56
C PHE A 416 -5.74 -13.28 -27.29
N GLU A 417 -6.21 -13.68 -26.10
CA GLU A 417 -5.61 -13.19 -24.85
C GLU A 417 -4.13 -13.63 -24.71
N ASP A 418 -3.79 -14.85 -25.14
CA ASP A 418 -2.41 -15.40 -25.15
C ASP A 418 -1.45 -14.68 -26.13
N ASN A 419 -1.97 -13.98 -27.16
CA ASN A 419 -1.16 -13.37 -28.23
C ASN A 419 -1.60 -11.93 -28.57
N CYS A 420 -2.36 -11.25 -27.71
CA CYS A 420 -2.78 -9.88 -27.95
C CYS A 420 -1.69 -8.90 -27.49
N MET A 421 -1.22 -8.09 -28.41
CA MET A 421 -0.39 -6.94 -28.07
C MET A 421 -1.32 -5.79 -27.68
N GLN A 422 -1.12 -5.25 -26.48
CA GLN A 422 -1.74 -3.99 -26.09
C GLN A 422 -1.08 -2.87 -26.88
N LEU A 423 -1.84 -2.26 -27.78
CA LEU A 423 -1.44 -1.01 -28.41
C LEU A 423 -1.95 0.13 -27.54
N GLY A 424 -1.02 0.94 -27.02
CA GLY A 424 -1.34 2.36 -26.86
C GLY A 424 -1.77 2.86 -28.23
N VAL A 425 -2.97 3.45 -28.32
CA VAL A 425 -3.45 4.02 -29.58
C VAL A 425 -2.44 5.08 -30.00
N GLU A 426 -1.90 4.97 -31.22
CA GLU A 426 -0.99 5.96 -31.77
C GLU A 426 -1.62 7.35 -31.64
N GLU A 427 -0.79 8.32 -31.27
CA GLU A 427 -1.23 9.65 -30.87
C GLU A 427 -2.24 10.21 -31.89
N SER A 428 -3.45 10.54 -31.44
CA SER A 428 -4.25 11.54 -32.14
C SER A 428 -3.59 12.90 -31.88
N GLU A 429 -2.51 13.16 -32.61
CA GLU A 429 -1.54 14.22 -32.35
C GLU A 429 -2.21 15.59 -32.20
N SER A 430 -2.45 15.99 -30.95
CA SER A 430 -1.99 17.30 -30.51
C SER A 430 -0.64 17.11 -29.81
N GLN A 431 0.35 16.64 -30.58
CA GLN A 431 1.73 16.96 -30.26
C GLN A 431 1.81 18.48 -30.24
N THR A 432 1.93 19.06 -29.05
CA THR A 432 2.72 20.27 -28.90
C THR A 432 4.17 19.83 -29.11
N GLU A 433 4.56 19.65 -30.39
CA GLU A 433 5.92 19.40 -30.82
C GLU A 433 6.82 20.37 -30.04
N ILE A 434 7.84 19.86 -29.34
CA ILE A 434 8.65 20.68 -28.43
C ILE A 434 9.53 21.58 -29.29
N GLU A 435 8.95 22.69 -29.74
CA GLU A 435 9.48 23.62 -30.75
C GLU A 435 10.84 24.21 -30.36
N TYR A 436 11.12 24.29 -29.04
CA TYR A 436 12.32 24.91 -28.47
C TYR A 436 12.99 24.01 -27.42
N PRO A 437 13.54 22.83 -27.79
CA PRO A 437 14.05 21.85 -26.83
C PRO A 437 15.22 22.41 -25.99
N THR A 438 16.07 23.24 -26.59
CA THR A 438 17.18 23.94 -25.89
C THR A 438 16.69 24.92 -24.81
N ILE A 439 15.44 25.39 -24.89
CA ILE A 439 14.82 26.23 -23.86
C ILE A 439 14.26 25.37 -22.72
N LEU A 440 13.68 24.20 -23.04
CA LEU A 440 13.27 23.21 -22.05
C LEU A 440 14.48 22.71 -21.23
N GLU A 441 15.58 22.35 -21.89
CA GLU A 441 16.86 21.98 -21.26
C GLU A 441 17.35 23.07 -20.29
N ALA A 442 17.34 24.34 -20.73
CA ALA A 442 17.75 25.47 -19.90
C ALA A 442 16.85 25.69 -18.68
N ILE A 443 15.53 25.52 -18.83
CA ILE A 443 14.55 25.57 -17.74
C ILE A 443 14.86 24.47 -16.72
N VAL A 444 15.05 23.22 -17.17
CA VAL A 444 15.38 22.08 -16.31
C VAL A 444 16.73 22.30 -15.58
N GLU A 445 17.78 22.70 -16.30
CA GLU A 445 19.09 23.00 -15.69
C GLU A 445 18.98 24.15 -14.67
N ARG A 446 18.14 25.15 -14.93
CA ARG A 446 17.92 26.22 -13.97
C ARG A 446 17.15 25.74 -12.75
N LEU A 447 16.07 25.00 -12.92
CA LEU A 447 15.22 24.53 -11.83
C LEU A 447 15.98 23.57 -10.90
N ASN A 448 16.85 22.72 -11.44
CA ASN A 448 17.74 21.84 -10.67
C ASN A 448 18.80 22.56 -9.82
N LYS A 449 18.99 23.88 -10.00
CA LYS A 449 19.81 24.75 -9.12
C LYS A 449 18.99 25.39 -7.98
N ARG A 450 17.93 24.72 -7.53
CA ARG A 450 17.16 25.03 -6.31
C ARG A 450 17.61 24.10 -5.17
N VAL A 451 17.05 24.30 -3.98
CA VAL A 451 17.17 23.35 -2.85
C VAL A 451 16.14 22.21 -2.95
N THR A 452 15.07 22.43 -3.72
CA THR A 452 14.00 21.45 -3.98
C THR A 452 14.08 20.98 -5.44
N THR A 453 14.02 19.67 -5.66
CA THR A 453 13.88 19.08 -7.00
C THR A 453 12.58 19.57 -7.66
N PRO A 454 12.60 20.01 -8.93
CA PRO A 454 11.37 20.30 -9.67
C PRO A 454 10.60 19.01 -10.01
N ASN A 455 9.29 19.13 -10.15
CA ASN A 455 8.44 18.08 -10.74
C ASN A 455 8.12 18.42 -12.20
N GLN A 456 7.60 17.44 -12.95
CA GLN A 456 7.31 17.63 -14.38
C GLN A 456 6.29 18.76 -14.63
N PRO A 457 5.15 18.88 -13.90
CA PRO A 457 4.24 20.02 -14.06
C PRO A 457 4.85 21.41 -13.82
N GLU A 458 5.84 21.55 -12.92
CA GLU A 458 6.58 22.81 -12.76
C GLU A 458 7.47 23.13 -13.97
N ILE A 459 8.02 22.10 -14.63
CA ILE A 459 8.84 22.23 -15.84
C ILE A 459 7.94 22.58 -17.04
N ASP A 460 6.84 21.85 -17.22
CA ASP A 460 5.89 22.04 -18.33
C ASP A 460 5.26 23.43 -18.27
N ASN A 461 4.77 23.86 -17.10
CA ASN A 461 4.23 25.20 -16.89
C ASN A 461 5.27 26.31 -17.13
N CYS A 462 6.55 26.08 -16.82
CA CYS A 462 7.61 27.03 -17.22
C CYS A 462 7.81 27.04 -18.74
N TYR A 463 7.77 25.88 -19.39
CA TYR A 463 7.96 25.76 -20.82
C TYR A 463 6.83 26.41 -21.61
N GLU A 464 5.56 26.17 -21.25
CA GLU A 464 4.39 26.84 -21.84
C GLU A 464 4.48 28.37 -21.64
N ILE A 465 4.72 28.84 -20.41
CA ILE A 465 4.75 30.28 -20.09
C ILE A 465 5.90 31.01 -20.80
N VAL A 466 7.03 30.35 -21.07
CA VAL A 466 8.16 30.95 -21.81
C VAL A 466 8.00 30.80 -23.33
N SER A 467 7.60 29.63 -23.83
CA SER A 467 7.51 29.35 -25.27
C SER A 467 6.46 30.20 -25.99
N GLN A 468 5.33 30.51 -25.36
CA GLN A 468 4.29 31.37 -25.94
C GLN A 468 4.74 32.80 -26.31
N PHE A 469 5.90 33.24 -25.79
CA PHE A 469 6.49 34.55 -26.09
C PHE A 469 7.69 34.46 -27.05
N ILE A 470 8.10 33.26 -27.46
CA ILE A 470 9.17 33.06 -28.44
C ILE A 470 8.65 33.43 -29.83
N THR A 471 9.50 34.07 -30.63
CA THR A 471 9.18 34.59 -31.97
C THR A 471 10.30 34.23 -32.95
N GLU A 472 10.06 34.41 -34.26
CA GLU A 472 11.12 34.30 -35.28
C GLU A 472 12.33 35.19 -34.98
N ASP A 473 12.10 36.34 -34.32
CA ASP A 473 13.12 37.28 -33.86
C ASP A 473 13.80 36.86 -32.53
N THR A 474 13.52 35.70 -31.93
CA THR A 474 14.12 35.30 -30.63
C THR A 474 15.45 34.55 -30.80
N ASN A 475 16.51 34.98 -30.10
CA ASN A 475 17.76 34.21 -30.01
C ASN A 475 17.67 33.15 -28.91
N LEU A 476 17.44 31.90 -29.32
CA LEU A 476 17.26 30.76 -28.41
C LEU A 476 18.51 30.49 -27.53
N GLU A 477 19.72 30.68 -28.06
CA GLU A 477 20.97 30.46 -27.31
C GLU A 477 21.15 31.50 -26.20
N VAL A 478 20.84 32.78 -26.48
CA VAL A 478 20.87 33.86 -25.49
C VAL A 478 19.72 33.71 -24.48
N LEU A 479 18.57 33.20 -24.90
CA LEU A 479 17.44 32.91 -23.99
C LEU A 479 17.78 31.76 -23.03
N ALA A 480 18.30 30.64 -23.53
CA ALA A 480 18.76 29.51 -22.74
C ALA A 480 19.77 29.96 -21.66
N ASN A 481 20.83 30.67 -22.06
CA ASN A 481 21.82 31.19 -21.12
C ASN A 481 21.20 32.19 -20.10
N SER A 482 20.27 33.05 -20.54
CA SER A 482 19.59 34.01 -19.65
C SER A 482 18.70 33.33 -18.61
N ILE A 483 18.08 32.20 -18.95
CA ILE A 483 17.32 31.33 -18.04
C ILE A 483 18.26 30.68 -17.02
N ILE A 484 19.36 30.09 -17.47
CA ILE A 484 20.36 29.38 -16.66
C ILE A 484 21.01 30.31 -15.62
N GLU A 485 21.18 31.61 -15.92
CA GLU A 485 21.74 32.62 -15.00
C GLU A 485 20.72 33.28 -14.05
N LEU A 486 19.40 33.00 -14.14
CA LEU A 486 18.38 33.66 -13.32
C LEU A 486 18.66 33.55 -11.81
N LYS A 487 18.78 34.66 -11.09
CA LYS A 487 18.97 34.62 -9.63
C LYS A 487 17.73 34.13 -8.87
N VAL A 488 16.53 34.30 -9.43
CA VAL A 488 15.26 33.87 -8.85
C VAL A 488 14.40 33.28 -9.96
N CYS A 489 13.87 32.07 -9.78
CA CYS A 489 13.13 31.34 -10.82
C CYS A 489 11.75 31.93 -11.15
N LYS A 490 11.21 32.85 -10.33
CA LYS A 490 9.86 33.43 -10.48
C LYS A 490 9.58 33.91 -11.91
N SER A 491 10.60 34.44 -12.60
CA SER A 491 10.47 34.97 -13.96
C SER A 491 10.22 33.94 -15.07
N MET A 492 9.98 32.67 -14.72
CA MET A 492 9.50 31.62 -15.63
C MET A 492 8.07 31.14 -15.29
N PHE A 493 7.51 31.58 -14.15
CA PHE A 493 6.19 31.15 -13.62
C PHE A 493 5.14 32.27 -13.69
N VAL A 494 5.48 33.43 -14.28
CA VAL A 494 4.63 34.62 -14.33
C VAL A 494 4.77 35.24 -15.72
N GLU A 495 3.66 35.31 -16.45
CA GLU A 495 3.58 35.80 -17.84
C GLU A 495 4.31 37.13 -18.05
N ASP A 496 4.00 38.17 -17.27
CA ASP A 496 4.65 39.49 -17.33
C ASP A 496 6.19 39.41 -17.21
N ASP A 497 6.70 38.58 -16.30
CA ASP A 497 8.14 38.45 -16.06
C ASP A 497 8.84 37.59 -17.14
N ALA A 498 8.11 36.62 -17.71
CA ALA A 498 8.57 35.69 -18.74
C ALA A 498 8.57 36.34 -20.13
N GLN A 499 7.53 37.08 -20.50
CA GLN A 499 7.52 37.94 -21.68
C GLN A 499 8.71 38.91 -21.62
N ALA A 500 8.89 39.60 -20.49
CA ALA A 500 10.02 40.49 -20.28
C ALA A 500 11.39 39.76 -20.27
N LEU A 501 11.44 38.43 -20.11
CA LEU A 501 12.64 37.61 -20.27
C LEU A 501 12.91 37.29 -21.75
N VAL A 502 11.90 36.87 -22.50
CA VAL A 502 12.05 36.53 -23.94
C VAL A 502 12.32 37.78 -24.78
N GLU A 503 11.63 38.90 -24.53
CA GLU A 503 11.92 40.20 -25.17
C GLU A 503 13.38 40.64 -24.97
N ARG A 504 14.05 40.25 -23.87
CA ARG A 504 15.48 40.56 -23.63
C ARG A 504 16.44 39.76 -24.52
N CYS A 505 15.97 38.71 -25.18
CA CYS A 505 16.77 37.75 -25.92
C CYS A 505 16.54 37.82 -27.44
N GLU A 506 15.81 38.82 -27.95
CA GLU A 506 15.58 39.01 -29.39
C GLU A 506 16.89 39.20 -30.20
N ASN A 507 17.05 38.36 -31.23
CA ASN A 507 17.87 38.61 -32.41
C ASN A 507 17.40 39.91 -33.09
N ILE A 508 18.34 40.77 -33.47
CA ILE A 508 18.04 41.99 -34.22
C ILE A 508 18.68 41.88 -35.59
N GLU A 509 18.06 41.04 -36.43
CA GLU A 509 18.22 41.12 -37.88
C GLU A 509 17.77 42.53 -38.31
N LEU A 510 18.68 43.28 -38.93
CA LEU A 510 18.44 44.69 -39.23
C LEU A 510 17.52 44.85 -40.45
N GLY A 511 16.22 44.80 -40.19
CA GLY A 511 15.16 45.24 -41.09
C GLY A 511 15.43 46.66 -41.60
N LYS A 512 16.10 46.74 -42.76
CA LYS A 512 16.40 47.94 -43.55
C LYS A 512 16.87 49.15 -42.73
N VAL A 513 18.18 49.19 -42.42
CA VAL A 513 18.84 50.28 -41.68
C VAL A 513 18.58 51.67 -42.31
N ASP A 514 17.60 52.43 -41.80
CA ASP A 514 17.27 53.76 -42.33
C ASP A 514 18.32 54.84 -41.95
N TYR A 515 19.10 54.62 -40.88
CA TYR A 515 20.11 55.58 -40.37
C TYR A 515 21.49 54.93 -40.09
N PRO A 516 22.21 54.41 -41.11
CA PRO A 516 23.43 53.63 -40.91
C PRO A 516 24.56 54.38 -40.19
N VAL A 517 24.70 55.69 -40.44
CA VAL A 517 25.69 56.56 -39.76
C VAL A 517 25.56 56.51 -38.23
N VAL A 518 24.34 56.32 -37.71
CA VAL A 518 24.08 56.22 -36.27
C VAL A 518 24.39 54.83 -35.75
N LEU A 519 24.08 53.76 -36.50
CA LEU A 519 24.45 52.38 -36.14
C LEU A 519 25.97 52.22 -36.06
N ASP A 520 26.70 52.72 -37.06
CA ASP A 520 28.16 52.63 -37.11
C ASP A 520 28.81 53.45 -35.97
N ALA A 521 28.24 54.62 -35.62
CA ALA A 521 28.70 55.40 -34.48
C ALA A 521 28.47 54.71 -33.12
N ILE A 522 27.38 53.95 -32.98
CA ILE A 522 27.13 53.11 -31.79
C ILE A 522 28.14 51.95 -31.75
N ARG A 523 28.33 51.24 -32.87
CA ARG A 523 29.32 50.15 -32.96
C ARG A 523 30.72 50.63 -32.59
N GLU A 524 31.20 51.71 -33.20
CA GLU A 524 32.50 52.33 -32.91
C GLU A 524 32.62 52.77 -31.44
N ARG A 525 31.54 53.28 -30.83
CA ARG A 525 31.55 53.65 -29.42
C ARG A 525 31.62 52.43 -28.48
N LEU A 526 31.00 51.32 -28.85
CA LEU A 526 30.81 50.15 -27.99
C LEU A 526 31.83 49.03 -28.19
N GLU A 527 32.59 49.03 -29.29
CA GLU A 527 33.55 47.98 -29.72
C GLU A 527 34.54 47.50 -28.62
N ASN A 528 34.83 48.34 -27.62
CA ASN A 528 35.84 48.07 -26.58
C ASN A 528 35.28 48.15 -25.14
N GLU A 529 33.95 48.17 -24.93
CA GLU A 529 33.34 48.25 -23.60
C GLU A 529 32.53 46.99 -23.25
N LYS A 530 32.54 46.58 -21.97
CA LYS A 530 31.71 45.45 -21.48
C LYS A 530 30.34 45.94 -21.04
N HIS A 531 29.31 45.59 -21.79
CA HIS A 531 27.89 45.84 -21.50
C HIS A 531 27.02 44.70 -22.04
N THR A 532 25.78 44.58 -21.53
CA THR A 532 24.84 43.50 -21.88
C THR A 532 23.96 43.78 -23.09
N VAL A 533 23.97 45.01 -23.63
CA VAL A 533 23.13 45.44 -24.75
C VAL A 533 23.97 45.47 -26.03
N THR A 534 23.53 44.81 -27.11
CA THR A 534 24.23 44.85 -28.40
C THR A 534 24.12 46.24 -29.07
N PRO A 535 25.09 46.65 -29.91
CA PRO A 535 25.00 47.87 -30.71
C PRO A 535 23.71 47.96 -31.53
N GLU A 536 23.25 46.84 -32.07
CA GLU A 536 22.03 46.67 -32.86
C GLU A 536 20.77 46.91 -32.02
N ARG A 537 20.77 46.48 -30.75
CA ARG A 537 19.66 46.74 -29.80
C ARG A 537 19.62 48.18 -29.33
N ALA A 538 20.78 48.77 -29.05
CA ALA A 538 20.91 50.19 -28.74
C ALA A 538 20.48 51.06 -29.94
N TYR A 539 20.83 50.66 -31.16
CA TYR A 539 20.37 51.30 -32.40
C TYR A 539 18.85 51.19 -32.57
N THR A 540 18.26 50.01 -32.41
CA THR A 540 16.83 49.76 -32.66
C THR A 540 15.90 50.45 -31.67
N GLN A 541 16.37 50.75 -30.45
CA GLN A 541 15.64 51.62 -29.53
C GLN A 541 15.76 53.09 -29.91
N MET A 542 16.93 53.55 -30.37
CA MET A 542 17.16 54.97 -30.68
C MET A 542 16.63 55.38 -32.07
N SER A 543 16.61 54.47 -33.06
CA SER A 543 16.06 54.72 -34.40
C SER A 543 14.57 55.10 -34.37
N LYS A 544 13.81 54.50 -33.45
CA LYS A 544 12.39 54.81 -33.16
C LYS A 544 12.16 56.26 -32.67
N ILE A 545 13.23 56.97 -32.26
CA ILE A 545 13.20 58.35 -31.74
C ILE A 545 13.65 59.35 -32.82
N ILE A 546 14.44 58.91 -33.82
CA ILE A 546 15.01 59.79 -34.85
C ILE A 546 13.91 60.21 -35.85
N THR A 547 13.85 61.52 -36.13
CA THR A 547 12.89 62.12 -37.06
C THR A 547 13.58 62.63 -38.33
N GLU A 548 12.80 62.95 -39.37
CA GLU A 548 13.28 63.68 -40.57
C GLU A 548 13.95 65.04 -40.24
N THR A 549 13.77 65.56 -39.03
CA THR A 549 14.35 66.84 -38.57
C THR A 549 15.55 66.70 -37.64
N THR A 550 16.05 65.47 -37.45
CA THR A 550 17.19 65.13 -36.61
C THR A 550 18.49 65.09 -37.43
N ASP A 551 19.52 65.82 -37.00
CA ASP A 551 20.88 65.71 -37.56
C ASP A 551 21.55 64.40 -37.11
N THR A 552 21.43 63.37 -37.95
CA THR A 552 22.01 62.05 -37.70
C THR A 552 23.53 62.03 -37.75
N ALA A 553 24.18 63.00 -38.39
CA ALA A 553 25.65 63.10 -38.43
C ALA A 553 26.19 63.75 -37.14
N GLY A 554 25.57 64.87 -36.71
CA GLY A 554 25.87 65.49 -35.41
C GLY A 554 25.56 64.57 -34.23
N LEU A 555 24.46 63.81 -34.29
CA LEU A 555 24.12 62.77 -33.32
C LEU A 555 25.17 61.64 -33.31
N GLY A 556 25.65 61.19 -34.47
CA GLY A 556 26.70 60.17 -34.59
C GLY A 556 27.99 60.56 -33.86
N GLU A 557 28.52 61.75 -34.14
CA GLU A 557 29.72 62.25 -33.45
C GLU A 557 29.49 62.48 -31.95
N ALA A 558 28.28 62.86 -31.54
CA ALA A 558 27.92 62.98 -30.13
C ALA A 558 27.90 61.64 -29.39
N ILE A 559 27.44 60.55 -30.04
CA ILE A 559 27.45 59.18 -29.51
C ILE A 559 28.89 58.72 -29.24
N LYS A 560 29.80 58.92 -30.20
CA LYS A 560 31.23 58.61 -30.07
C LYS A 560 31.89 59.37 -28.91
N ALA A 561 31.41 60.57 -28.61
CA ALA A 561 31.90 61.40 -27.51
C ALA A 561 31.27 61.10 -26.12
N LEU A 562 30.32 60.16 -26.01
CA LEU A 562 29.65 59.86 -24.74
C LEU A 562 30.58 59.21 -23.71
N LYS A 563 30.76 59.88 -22.56
CA LYS A 563 31.49 59.31 -21.42
C LYS A 563 30.79 58.14 -20.72
N ASN A 564 29.49 57.94 -20.96
CA ASN A 564 28.71 56.83 -20.44
C ASN A 564 27.89 56.22 -21.59
N PRO A 565 28.13 54.96 -21.99
CA PRO A 565 27.43 54.32 -23.11
C PRO A 565 25.94 54.09 -22.81
N VAL A 566 25.55 53.94 -21.54
CA VAL A 566 24.17 53.59 -21.12
C VAL A 566 23.14 54.64 -21.59
N ILE A 567 23.57 55.87 -21.84
CA ILE A 567 22.76 56.96 -22.40
C ILE A 567 22.15 56.58 -23.77
N ILE A 568 22.79 55.70 -24.55
CA ILE A 568 22.32 55.32 -25.90
C ILE A 568 21.03 54.50 -25.83
N TRP A 569 20.88 53.62 -24.83
CA TRP A 569 19.74 52.71 -24.69
C TRP A 569 18.82 52.97 -23.48
N HIS A 570 19.16 53.91 -22.60
CA HIS A 570 18.28 54.33 -21.50
C HIS A 570 17.18 55.28 -21.98
N SER A 571 15.92 54.83 -21.92
CA SER A 571 14.74 55.46 -22.55
C SER A 571 14.60 56.98 -22.40
N THR A 572 14.85 57.53 -21.20
CA THR A 572 14.74 58.99 -20.99
C THR A 572 15.95 59.75 -21.54
N GLU A 573 17.14 59.15 -21.49
CA GLU A 573 18.40 59.82 -21.82
C GLU A 573 18.76 59.73 -23.30
N SER A 574 18.34 58.66 -23.99
CA SER A 574 18.42 58.57 -25.45
C SER A 574 17.48 59.59 -26.12
N VAL A 575 16.26 59.77 -25.61
CA VAL A 575 15.35 60.86 -26.03
C VAL A 575 16.00 62.23 -25.77
N ASN A 576 16.53 62.47 -24.57
CA ASN A 576 17.24 63.71 -24.25
C ASN A 576 18.51 63.93 -25.10
N LEU A 577 19.10 62.89 -25.70
CA LEU A 577 20.22 62.99 -26.63
C LEU A 577 19.74 63.34 -28.04
N VAL A 578 18.81 62.56 -28.60
CA VAL A 578 18.26 62.75 -29.96
C VAL A 578 17.59 64.13 -30.12
N MET A 579 16.87 64.61 -29.10
CA MET A 579 16.24 65.92 -29.12
C MET A 579 17.24 67.09 -29.25
N LYS A 580 18.48 66.95 -28.75
CA LYS A 580 19.52 68.00 -28.88
C LYS A 580 20.00 68.22 -30.32
N PHE A 581 19.78 67.24 -31.19
CA PHE A 581 20.12 67.28 -32.62
C PHE A 581 18.89 67.45 -33.52
N THR A 582 17.70 67.65 -32.93
CA THR A 582 16.43 67.76 -33.66
C THR A 582 15.99 69.23 -33.76
N SER A 583 15.72 69.69 -34.99
CA SER A 583 15.54 71.12 -35.29
C SER A 583 14.08 71.59 -35.21
N ASP A 584 13.69 72.10 -34.03
CA ASP A 584 12.34 72.63 -33.77
C ASP A 584 11.85 73.69 -34.79
N LYS A 585 10.63 73.48 -35.32
CA LYS A 585 9.93 74.43 -36.19
C LYS A 585 8.49 74.71 -35.76
N LYS A 586 8.32 75.32 -34.57
CA LYS A 586 7.36 76.42 -34.34
C LYS A 586 7.68 77.17 -33.04
N ALA A 587 7.24 78.43 -32.94
CA ALA A 587 7.79 79.41 -32.02
C ALA A 587 6.86 79.76 -30.83
N GLN A 588 7.49 79.99 -29.66
CA GLN A 588 7.37 81.11 -28.70
C GLN A 588 6.04 81.89 -28.54
N PRO A 589 5.72 82.44 -27.34
CA PRO A 589 6.64 83.11 -26.38
C PRO A 589 6.58 82.52 -24.94
N GLU A 590 7.19 83.06 -23.87
CA GLU A 590 7.84 84.37 -23.59
C GLU A 590 8.96 84.23 -22.51
N GLN A 591 9.83 85.24 -22.31
CA GLN A 591 10.97 85.19 -21.36
C GLN A 591 10.86 86.13 -20.15
N LYS A 592 11.32 85.67 -18.96
CA LYS A 592 11.90 86.41 -17.79
C LYS A 592 12.12 85.46 -16.59
N GLN A 593 13.08 85.62 -15.66
CA GLN A 593 14.25 86.53 -15.56
C GLN A 593 15.35 85.92 -14.64
N GLU A 594 16.38 86.71 -14.29
CA GLU A 594 17.64 86.42 -13.55
C GLU A 594 17.42 86.04 -12.04
N ASP A 595 18.38 85.66 -11.17
CA ASP A 595 19.87 85.73 -11.20
C ASP A 595 20.62 84.82 -10.15
N LYS A 596 21.93 84.59 -10.39
CA LYS A 596 23.12 84.32 -9.51
C LYS A 596 23.08 83.75 -8.04
N LYS A 597 24.05 82.84 -7.81
CA LYS A 597 25.12 82.77 -6.74
C LYS A 597 24.95 82.10 -5.35
N GLU A 598 26.00 81.32 -5.00
CA GLU A 598 26.74 81.17 -3.70
C GLU A 598 26.05 80.57 -2.44
N VAL A 599 26.73 79.98 -1.43
CA VAL A 599 27.94 79.12 -1.20
C VAL A 599 28.10 78.94 0.36
N VAL A 600 29.01 78.10 0.89
CA VAL A 600 29.36 77.91 2.36
C VAL A 600 28.44 76.94 3.16
N ASN A 601 28.87 76.04 4.07
CA ASN A 601 30.13 75.28 4.34
C ASN A 601 29.91 74.16 5.41
N ASN A 602 30.90 73.23 5.50
CA ASN A 602 31.44 72.47 6.67
C ASN A 602 30.49 71.72 7.65
N GLU A 603 30.71 70.43 8.02
CA GLU A 603 31.85 69.80 8.75
C GLU A 603 32.18 70.38 10.17
N PRO A 604 32.75 69.59 11.12
CA PRO A 604 32.94 68.11 11.21
C PRO A 604 32.69 67.48 12.62
N GLU A 605 32.88 66.15 12.75
CA GLU A 605 33.51 65.38 13.88
C GLU A 605 33.00 65.49 15.36
N SER A 606 33.24 64.58 16.33
CA SER A 606 33.82 63.20 16.41
C SER A 606 33.57 62.58 17.82
N THR A 607 33.63 61.23 17.97
CA THR A 607 33.72 60.40 19.23
C THR A 607 32.62 60.53 20.33
N GLY A 608 32.40 59.57 21.24
CA GLY A 608 32.89 58.18 21.38
C GLY A 608 32.60 57.53 22.77
N GLU A 609 32.37 56.21 22.80
CA GLU A 609 32.47 55.24 23.92
C GLU A 609 31.58 55.26 25.22
N SER A 610 30.86 54.15 25.43
CA SER A 610 30.94 53.21 26.60
C SER A 610 30.06 53.27 27.89
N LYS A 611 29.56 52.06 28.26
CA LYS A 611 29.18 51.45 29.58
C LYS A 611 27.83 51.72 30.31
N GLU A 612 26.93 50.73 30.23
CA GLU A 612 26.66 49.66 31.25
C GLU A 612 26.49 50.00 32.76
N VAL A 613 25.38 49.54 33.39
CA VAL A 613 25.27 48.80 34.69
C VAL A 613 23.78 48.52 35.10
N THR A 614 23.57 47.55 36.01
CA THR A 614 22.33 46.91 36.56
C THR A 614 21.64 47.70 37.72
N THR A 615 20.63 47.29 38.53
CA THR A 615 20.15 45.97 39.10
C THR A 615 18.66 45.96 39.60
N GLU A 616 18.11 44.74 39.84
CA GLU A 616 17.22 44.29 40.99
C GLU A 616 15.86 44.99 41.29
N ASP A 617 14.79 44.42 41.89
CA ASP A 617 14.30 43.08 42.38
C ASP A 617 12.72 43.16 42.42
N SER A 618 11.77 42.38 43.01
CA SER A 618 11.62 41.35 44.08
C SER A 618 10.29 40.55 43.91
N THR A 619 9.80 39.77 44.91
CA THR A 619 9.99 38.30 45.10
C THR A 619 8.75 37.60 45.72
N SER A 620 8.66 36.25 45.66
CA SER A 620 7.74 35.32 46.39
C SER A 620 6.24 35.28 45.99
N LYS A 621 5.46 34.17 46.16
CA LYS A 621 5.65 32.77 46.68
C LYS A 621 4.71 31.80 45.85
N SER A 622 4.29 30.55 46.16
CA SER A 622 4.25 29.63 47.33
C SER A 622 4.03 28.13 46.93
N ASP A 623 4.51 27.21 47.78
CA ASP A 623 3.92 25.97 48.37
C ASP A 623 2.69 25.30 47.67
N ASP A 624 2.54 23.97 47.51
CA ASP A 624 2.82 22.84 48.45
C ASP A 624 2.74 21.42 47.76
N ASP A 625 2.84 20.34 48.55
CA ASP A 625 2.92 18.87 48.25
C ASP A 625 1.96 18.21 47.22
N GLY A 626 2.37 17.04 46.66
CA GLY A 626 1.43 16.08 46.02
C GLY A 626 2.02 14.88 45.23
N SER A 627 1.86 13.66 45.76
CA SER A 627 2.05 12.35 45.08
C SER A 627 1.01 12.11 43.94
N THR A 628 1.05 11.10 43.05
CA THR A 628 1.79 9.81 42.92
C THR A 628 1.64 9.27 41.48
N SER A 629 2.47 8.29 41.08
CA SER A 629 2.27 7.36 39.92
C SER A 629 2.10 7.98 38.51
N GLY A 630 2.64 7.40 37.44
CA GLY A 630 3.21 6.07 37.27
C GLY A 630 2.56 5.44 36.04
N SER A 631 3.29 5.35 34.93
CA SER A 631 2.79 4.97 33.62
C SER A 631 3.80 4.05 32.94
N ASP A 632 3.68 2.78 33.25
CA ASP A 632 4.08 1.68 32.37
C ASP A 632 2.89 1.52 31.37
N ASP A 633 3.02 1.40 30.06
CA ASP A 633 4.08 0.83 29.20
C ASP A 633 4.20 -0.70 29.33
N ILE A 634 4.59 -1.40 28.25
CA ILE A 634 4.19 -2.79 27.91
C ILE A 634 2.72 -2.82 27.40
N GLY A 635 2.36 -3.54 26.33
CA GLY A 635 3.09 -4.47 25.46
C GLY A 635 2.24 -5.72 25.25
N ASP A 636 1.72 -5.93 24.03
CA ASP A 636 0.72 -6.98 23.73
C ASP A 636 1.40 -8.20 23.11
N ASP A 637 1.45 -9.29 23.86
CA ASP A 637 2.14 -10.53 23.50
C ASP A 637 1.10 -11.67 23.52
N SER A 638 0.60 -12.09 22.35
CA SER A 638 -0.46 -13.11 22.27
C SER A 638 -0.31 -14.06 21.08
N VAL A 639 0.61 -15.01 21.18
CA VAL A 639 0.63 -16.23 20.35
C VAL A 639 0.57 -17.45 21.27
N VAL A 640 -0.46 -18.28 21.11
CA VAL A 640 -0.63 -19.55 21.84
C VAL A 640 -0.35 -20.71 20.89
N PRO A 641 0.79 -21.42 21.01
CA PRO A 641 1.17 -22.47 20.05
C PRO A 641 0.24 -23.69 20.08
N SER A 642 -0.18 -24.13 18.91
CA SER A 642 -1.17 -25.19 18.72
C SER A 642 -0.58 -26.56 18.38
N ASP A 643 0.26 -27.16 19.25
CA ASP A 643 0.50 -28.62 19.16
C ASP A 643 0.95 -29.31 20.47
N VAL A 644 0.01 -29.87 21.24
CA VAL A 644 0.30 -30.90 22.26
C VAL A 644 -0.79 -31.96 22.35
N VAL A 645 -0.77 -32.95 21.45
CA VAL A 645 -1.42 -34.26 21.68
C VAL A 645 -0.38 -35.38 21.85
N SER A 646 0.62 -35.19 22.73
CA SER A 646 1.42 -36.32 23.24
C SER A 646 2.30 -36.07 24.50
N LYS A 647 1.72 -35.67 25.64
CA LYS A 647 2.12 -36.10 27.01
C LYS A 647 1.17 -35.56 28.09
N GLU A 648 0.53 -36.45 28.85
CA GLU A 648 -0.08 -36.07 30.13
C GLU A 648 1.01 -35.84 31.20
N ALA A 649 0.89 -34.74 31.97
CA ALA A 649 1.57 -34.57 33.24
C ALA A 649 0.70 -33.77 34.22
N ALA A 650 0.06 -34.49 35.14
CA ALA A 650 -0.68 -34.00 36.31
C ALA A 650 -1.84 -33.00 36.09
N ASN A 651 -3.06 -33.47 36.31
CA ASN A 651 -4.19 -32.59 36.62
C ASN A 651 -3.98 -31.90 37.98
N ASP A 652 -3.94 -30.57 37.99
CA ASP A 652 -4.52 -29.78 39.08
C ASP A 652 -5.55 -28.81 38.47
N PRO A 653 -6.82 -28.82 38.92
CA PRO A 653 -7.82 -27.91 38.38
C PRO A 653 -7.57 -26.49 38.87
N ILE A 654 -7.04 -25.62 37.99
CA ILE A 654 -7.05 -24.17 38.20
C ILE A 654 -8.47 -23.75 38.59
N SER A 655 -8.63 -23.37 39.86
CA SER A 655 -9.91 -22.90 40.40
C SER A 655 -10.12 -21.48 39.91
N ILE A 656 -11.15 -21.27 39.10
CA ILE A 656 -11.62 -19.92 38.78
C ILE A 656 -11.99 -19.22 40.10
N PRO A 657 -11.53 -17.98 40.36
CA PRO A 657 -12.00 -17.13 41.46
C PRO A 657 -13.47 -16.72 41.24
N SER A 658 -14.40 -17.67 41.28
CA SER A 658 -15.82 -17.35 41.23
C SER A 658 -16.20 -16.58 42.48
N ILE A 659 -16.56 -15.31 42.32
CA ILE A 659 -17.01 -14.45 43.39
C ILE A 659 -18.44 -14.87 43.72
N GLU A 660 -18.59 -15.63 44.79
CA GLU A 660 -19.89 -15.97 45.36
C GLU A 660 -20.48 -14.74 46.05
N LEU A 661 -21.58 -14.22 45.49
CA LEU A 661 -22.37 -13.17 46.13
C LEU A 661 -23.32 -13.76 47.17
N ASP A 662 -23.63 -13.02 48.22
CA ASP A 662 -24.66 -13.44 49.19
C ASP A 662 -26.06 -13.30 48.57
N GLU A 663 -26.58 -14.43 48.08
CA GLU A 663 -27.94 -14.57 47.56
C GLU A 663 -29.03 -14.14 48.56
N ASN A 664 -28.73 -14.18 49.87
CA ASN A 664 -29.68 -13.91 50.95
C ASN A 664 -29.71 -12.43 51.36
N ASN A 665 -28.75 -11.61 50.91
CA ASN A 665 -28.67 -10.21 51.26
C ASN A 665 -29.61 -9.40 50.33
N PRO A 666 -30.71 -8.78 50.83
CA PRO A 666 -31.67 -8.08 49.97
C PRO A 666 -31.05 -6.88 49.25
N ASN A 667 -29.97 -6.29 49.78
CA ASN A 667 -29.27 -5.19 49.13
C ASN A 667 -28.50 -5.65 47.87
N MET A 668 -28.21 -6.94 47.74
CA MET A 668 -27.50 -7.52 46.60
C MET A 668 -28.43 -7.91 45.45
N ARG A 669 -29.76 -7.73 45.56
CA ARG A 669 -30.75 -8.22 44.57
C ARG A 669 -30.42 -7.90 43.11
N ILE A 670 -30.00 -6.66 42.81
CA ILE A 670 -29.68 -6.24 41.44
C ILE A 670 -28.40 -6.90 40.94
N TRP A 671 -27.38 -7.00 41.81
CA TRP A 671 -26.14 -7.72 41.53
C TRP A 671 -26.43 -9.21 41.30
N ASN A 672 -27.09 -9.90 42.24
CA ASN A 672 -27.42 -11.32 42.14
C ASN A 672 -28.21 -11.67 40.86
N ALA A 673 -29.00 -10.74 40.31
CA ALA A 673 -29.75 -10.94 39.06
C ALA A 673 -28.93 -10.76 37.77
N ALA A 674 -27.78 -10.08 37.80
CA ALA A 674 -27.02 -9.76 36.58
C ALA A 674 -25.48 -9.73 36.70
N PHE A 675 -24.92 -10.10 37.84
CA PHE A 675 -23.47 -10.08 38.12
C PHE A 675 -22.68 -10.92 37.14
N LYS A 676 -23.04 -12.21 36.98
CA LYS A 676 -22.39 -13.10 36.03
C LYS A 676 -22.69 -12.71 34.59
N THR A 677 -21.63 -12.64 33.79
CA THR A 677 -21.60 -12.36 32.36
C THR A 677 -21.68 -13.66 31.57
N ASP A 678 -22.38 -13.62 30.45
CA ASP A 678 -22.44 -14.73 29.51
C ASP A 678 -21.36 -14.51 28.44
N LEU A 679 -20.42 -15.45 28.37
CA LEU A 679 -19.23 -15.39 27.51
C LEU A 679 -19.59 -15.42 26.01
N ASP A 680 -20.77 -15.92 25.62
CA ASP A 680 -21.25 -15.80 24.24
C ASP A 680 -21.38 -14.32 23.83
N TYR A 681 -21.51 -13.38 24.79
CA TYR A 681 -21.66 -11.94 24.57
C TYR A 681 -20.41 -11.10 24.93
N THR A 682 -19.23 -11.72 25.02
CA THR A 682 -17.96 -11.02 25.27
C THR A 682 -16.94 -11.22 24.13
N LYS A 683 -16.06 -10.23 23.95
CA LYS A 683 -14.87 -10.29 23.07
C LYS A 683 -13.64 -9.80 23.83
N GLN A 684 -12.48 -10.41 23.63
CA GLN A 684 -11.20 -9.89 24.09
C GLN A 684 -10.83 -8.59 23.35
N ASN A 685 -10.24 -7.63 24.06
CA ASN A 685 -9.52 -6.48 23.51
C ASN A 685 -8.25 -6.30 24.38
N GLY A 686 -7.11 -6.84 23.95
CA GLY A 686 -5.87 -6.90 24.75
C GLY A 686 -6.05 -7.71 26.04
N ASP A 687 -5.60 -7.15 27.16
CA ASP A 687 -5.73 -7.67 28.52
C ASP A 687 -7.20 -7.79 29.00
N ARG A 688 -8.15 -7.13 28.34
CA ARG A 688 -9.49 -6.88 28.89
C ARG A 688 -10.63 -7.56 28.16
N LEU A 689 -11.51 -8.18 28.95
CA LEU A 689 -12.75 -8.75 28.47
C LEU A 689 -13.82 -7.67 28.23
N SER A 690 -14.12 -7.40 26.96
CA SER A 690 -15.08 -6.39 26.54
C SER A 690 -16.49 -6.97 26.33
N ILE A 691 -17.45 -6.47 27.12
CA ILE A 691 -18.84 -6.95 27.14
C ILE A 691 -19.69 -6.24 26.08
N ASN A 692 -20.47 -6.99 25.29
CA ASN A 692 -21.40 -6.45 24.31
C ASN A 692 -22.41 -5.46 24.94
N SER A 693 -22.57 -4.28 24.33
CA SER A 693 -23.42 -3.21 24.84
C SER A 693 -24.92 -3.49 24.75
N GLN A 694 -25.35 -4.35 23.81
CA GLN A 694 -26.74 -4.81 23.74
C GLN A 694 -27.03 -5.86 24.83
N TYR A 695 -26.07 -6.74 25.16
CA TYR A 695 -26.20 -7.67 26.29
C TYR A 695 -26.40 -6.93 27.62
N ARG A 696 -25.58 -5.90 27.89
CA ARG A 696 -25.75 -5.04 29.09
C ARG A 696 -27.13 -4.37 29.12
N GLN A 697 -27.62 -3.86 27.99
CA GLN A 697 -28.99 -3.29 27.90
C GLN A 697 -30.10 -4.34 28.03
N MET A 698 -29.87 -5.58 27.58
CA MET A 698 -30.79 -6.71 27.75
C MET A 698 -30.90 -7.11 29.23
N LYS A 699 -29.77 -7.25 29.93
CA LYS A 699 -29.73 -7.57 31.38
C LYS A 699 -30.41 -6.46 32.21
N ALA A 700 -30.13 -5.19 31.91
CA ALA A 700 -30.85 -4.06 32.50
C ALA A 700 -32.37 -4.12 32.24
N THR A 701 -32.76 -4.48 31.02
CA THR A 701 -34.17 -4.61 30.62
C THR A 701 -34.87 -5.81 31.26
N ALA A 702 -34.13 -6.89 31.57
CA ALA A 702 -34.65 -8.05 32.29
C ALA A 702 -34.94 -7.73 33.77
N ILE A 703 -34.12 -6.90 34.42
CA ILE A 703 -34.34 -6.47 35.82
C ILE A 703 -35.41 -5.38 35.91
N PHE A 704 -35.24 -4.26 35.20
CA PHE A 704 -36.07 -3.07 35.39
C PHE A 704 -37.29 -3.01 34.45
N GLY A 705 -37.33 -3.82 33.39
CA GLY A 705 -38.30 -3.74 32.31
C GLY A 705 -37.83 -2.87 31.13
N ALA A 706 -38.67 -2.71 30.10
CA ALA A 706 -38.28 -2.05 28.84
C ALA A 706 -37.72 -0.63 29.02
N ARG A 707 -36.62 -0.32 28.32
CA ARG A 707 -36.03 1.03 28.25
C ARG A 707 -37.09 2.07 27.82
N GLY A 708 -37.11 3.22 28.48
CA GLY A 708 -38.15 4.25 28.34
C GLY A 708 -39.40 4.03 29.21
N LYS A 709 -39.52 2.87 29.91
CA LYS A 709 -40.58 2.59 30.89
C LYS A 709 -40.00 2.22 32.25
N GLY A 710 -39.18 1.18 32.27
CA GLY A 710 -38.56 0.61 33.47
C GLY A 710 -37.25 1.29 33.84
N TRP A 711 -36.44 1.64 32.84
CA TRP A 711 -35.19 2.39 33.01
C TRP A 711 -34.91 3.26 31.79
N GLY A 712 -33.93 4.15 31.88
CA GLY A 712 -33.50 4.96 30.75
C GLY A 712 -32.29 5.83 31.07
N VAL A 713 -31.93 6.65 30.08
CA VAL A 713 -30.77 7.55 30.15
C VAL A 713 -31.24 8.94 29.73
N ILE A 714 -30.80 9.95 30.46
CA ILE A 714 -30.93 11.37 30.13
C ILE A 714 -29.52 11.89 29.83
N VAL A 715 -29.34 12.63 28.75
CA VAL A 715 -28.07 13.34 28.49
C VAL A 715 -28.17 14.71 29.17
N ASN A 716 -27.24 14.99 30.09
CA ASN A 716 -27.20 16.24 30.85
C ASN A 716 -26.48 17.32 30.05
N ARG A 717 -25.30 16.98 29.53
CA ARG A 717 -24.49 17.82 28.65
C ARG A 717 -23.61 16.96 27.75
N GLU A 718 -23.18 17.55 26.66
CA GLU A 718 -22.19 17.03 25.72
C GLU A 718 -21.22 18.17 25.39
N TRP A 719 -19.93 17.88 25.26
CA TRP A 719 -18.94 18.87 24.88
C TRP A 719 -17.74 18.20 24.19
N ILE A 720 -16.86 19.03 23.64
CA ILE A 720 -15.59 18.60 23.07
C ILE A 720 -14.50 19.33 23.84
N GLU A 721 -13.51 18.59 24.32
CA GLU A 721 -12.25 19.15 24.82
C GLU A 721 -11.21 19.06 23.71
N GLU A 722 -10.45 20.13 23.50
CA GLU A 722 -9.34 20.19 22.55
C GLU A 722 -8.03 19.98 23.31
N GLY A 723 -7.28 18.98 22.90
CA GLY A 723 -5.96 18.61 23.43
C GLY A 723 -4.83 19.25 22.64
N MET A 724 -3.73 18.52 22.46
CA MET A 724 -2.53 19.08 21.84
C MET A 724 -2.73 19.39 20.35
N PRO A 725 -2.05 20.39 19.78
CA PRO A 725 -1.98 20.58 18.34
C PRO A 725 -1.30 19.37 17.70
N ILE A 726 -1.90 18.78 16.66
CA ILE A 726 -1.33 17.59 15.99
C ILE A 726 -0.27 18.04 14.99
N PHE A 727 0.94 17.49 15.11
CA PHE A 727 2.04 17.77 14.21
C PHE A 727 2.34 16.57 13.32
N VAL A 728 2.52 16.80 12.03
CA VAL A 728 2.99 15.82 11.05
C VAL A 728 4.25 16.40 10.40
N ASN A 729 5.34 15.61 10.37
CA ASN A 729 6.65 16.02 9.85
C ASN A 729 7.14 17.38 10.42
N GLY A 730 6.80 17.66 11.69
CA GLY A 730 7.14 18.90 12.40
C GLY A 730 6.23 20.11 12.14
N ALA A 731 5.25 20.00 11.23
CA ALA A 731 4.28 21.06 10.93
C ALA A 731 2.92 20.79 11.60
N HIS A 732 2.28 21.83 12.16
CA HIS A 732 0.91 21.73 12.70
C HIS A 732 -0.09 21.66 11.54
N ILE A 733 -0.92 20.61 11.52
CA ILE A 733 -1.87 20.36 10.42
C ILE A 733 -3.21 21.12 10.55
N GLY A 734 -3.25 22.18 11.37
CA GLY A 734 -4.47 22.96 11.60
C GLY A 734 -5.56 22.25 12.42
N VAL A 735 -5.27 21.05 12.94
CA VAL A 735 -6.15 20.23 13.76
C VAL A 735 -5.48 19.96 15.11
N ASN A 736 -6.27 19.97 16.18
CA ASN A 736 -5.84 19.49 17.50
C ASN A 736 -6.45 18.12 17.77
N GLU A 737 -5.80 17.37 18.67
CA GLU A 737 -6.44 16.28 19.36
C GLU A 737 -7.74 16.78 19.99
N SER A 738 -8.76 15.94 20.05
CA SER A 738 -9.97 16.29 20.77
C SER A 738 -10.72 15.07 21.27
N ILE A 739 -11.29 15.18 22.45
CA ILE A 739 -12.11 14.13 23.08
C ILE A 739 -13.56 14.64 23.12
N HIS A 740 -14.48 13.80 22.68
CA HIS A 740 -15.92 14.03 22.82
C HIS A 740 -16.40 13.44 24.14
N ASN A 741 -16.91 14.31 25.01
CA ASN A 741 -17.33 13.97 26.35
C ASN A 741 -18.85 14.10 26.47
N ILE A 742 -19.49 13.15 27.14
CA ILE A 742 -20.92 13.17 27.45
C ILE A 742 -21.14 12.91 28.94
N GLU A 743 -22.03 13.67 29.56
CA GLU A 743 -22.52 13.44 30.91
C GLU A 743 -23.96 12.93 30.84
N ILE A 744 -24.26 11.85 31.56
CA ILE A 744 -25.60 11.27 31.61
C ILE A 744 -26.10 11.04 33.04
N ASP A 745 -27.42 11.05 33.18
CA ASP A 745 -28.16 10.49 34.31
C ASP A 745 -28.83 9.18 33.85
N LEU A 746 -28.44 8.05 34.43
CA LEU A 746 -29.14 6.76 34.24
C LEU A 746 -30.19 6.61 35.33
N TRP A 747 -31.46 6.49 34.94
CA TRP A 747 -32.58 6.33 35.86
C TRP A 747 -33.22 4.95 35.71
N TYR A 748 -33.75 4.43 36.81
CA TYR A 748 -34.53 3.19 36.82
C TYR A 748 -35.68 3.26 37.83
N ILE A 749 -36.71 2.48 37.60
CA ILE A 749 -37.78 2.18 38.54
C ILE A 749 -37.37 0.90 39.26
N ASP A 750 -37.36 0.92 40.59
CA ASP A 750 -37.13 -0.31 41.36
C ASP A 750 -38.37 -1.24 41.25
N PRO A 751 -38.22 -2.52 40.83
CA PRO A 751 -39.34 -3.45 40.69
C PRO A 751 -40.10 -3.78 41.98
N GLU A 752 -39.48 -3.60 43.16
CA GLU A 752 -40.08 -3.92 44.46
C GLU A 752 -40.79 -2.72 45.10
N THR A 753 -40.20 -1.52 45.02
CA THR A 753 -40.78 -0.31 45.64
C THR A 753 -41.64 0.51 44.68
N GLY A 754 -41.37 0.42 43.36
CA GLY A 754 -41.95 1.29 42.34
C GLY A 754 -41.39 2.72 42.35
N GLU A 755 -40.39 3.01 43.19
CA GLU A 755 -39.73 4.32 43.24
C GLU A 755 -38.72 4.51 42.10
N ARG A 756 -38.51 5.76 41.68
CA ARG A 756 -37.54 6.11 40.65
C ARG A 756 -36.22 6.54 41.28
N HIS A 757 -35.18 5.76 41.03
CA HIS A 757 -33.81 6.07 41.41
C HIS A 757 -33.04 6.60 40.19
N THR A 758 -31.90 7.25 40.43
CA THR A 758 -31.03 7.79 39.37
C THR A 758 -29.58 7.77 39.83
N ILE A 759 -28.69 7.26 38.97
CA ILE A 759 -27.24 7.43 39.06
C ILE A 759 -26.93 8.65 38.21
N SER A 760 -26.54 9.74 38.86
CA SER A 760 -26.32 11.03 38.20
C SER A 760 -24.85 11.28 37.84
N SER A 761 -24.64 12.11 36.82
CA SER A 761 -23.33 12.57 36.36
C SER A 761 -22.34 11.43 36.05
N VAL A 762 -22.79 10.41 35.32
CA VAL A 762 -21.90 9.38 34.76
C VAL A 762 -21.32 9.90 33.44
N TYR A 763 -20.00 9.83 33.31
CA TYR A 763 -19.28 10.33 32.15
C TYR A 763 -18.92 9.22 31.17
N GLY A 764 -18.97 9.53 29.89
CA GLY A 764 -18.40 8.70 28.84
C GLY A 764 -17.64 9.53 27.83
N GLU A 765 -16.55 8.96 27.34
CA GLU A 765 -15.50 9.69 26.62
C GLU A 765 -15.18 8.95 25.32
N THR A 766 -14.82 9.69 24.26
CA THR A 766 -14.32 9.09 23.01
C THR A 766 -13.47 10.08 22.25
N GLU A 767 -12.23 9.69 21.93
CA GLU A 767 -11.34 10.44 21.05
C GLU A 767 -12.03 10.72 19.71
N ARG A 768 -12.09 11.99 19.31
CA ARG A 768 -12.73 12.47 18.09
C ARG A 768 -11.72 12.68 16.97
N TRP A 769 -10.64 13.38 17.29
CA TRP A 769 -9.43 13.52 16.48
C TRP A 769 -8.27 13.16 17.38
N TYR A 770 -7.37 12.30 16.91
CA TYR A 770 -6.16 11.93 17.63
C TYR A 770 -5.10 11.46 16.64
N TRP A 771 -3.83 11.59 17.01
CA TRP A 771 -2.77 10.89 16.30
C TRP A 771 -2.68 9.46 16.84
N SER A 772 -2.84 8.46 15.97
CA SER A 772 -2.68 7.07 16.38
C SER A 772 -1.28 6.60 16.01
N TYR A 773 -0.50 6.26 17.03
CA TYR A 773 0.84 5.70 16.86
C TYR A 773 0.80 4.33 16.16
N ASN A 774 -0.11 3.44 16.57
CA ASN A 774 -0.34 2.11 15.98
C ASN A 774 -0.77 2.13 14.50
N TYR A 775 -1.22 3.28 14.00
CA TYR A 775 -1.70 3.45 12.62
C TYR A 775 -0.99 4.59 11.87
N ALA A 776 0.09 5.14 12.45
CA ALA A 776 0.89 6.26 11.96
C ALA A 776 0.12 7.46 11.36
N ARG A 777 -1.12 7.73 11.80
CA ARG A 777 -2.03 8.68 11.12
C ARG A 777 -2.99 9.42 12.04
N LEU A 778 -3.51 10.54 11.54
CA LEU A 778 -4.65 11.25 12.11
C LEU A 778 -5.92 10.40 11.96
N ILE A 779 -6.50 9.94 13.07
CA ILE A 779 -7.78 9.22 13.07
C ILE A 779 -8.92 10.15 13.45
N LYS A 780 -10.03 10.01 12.70
CA LYS A 780 -11.30 10.70 12.94
C LYS A 780 -12.39 9.70 13.30
N ASN A 781 -12.79 9.66 14.57
CA ASN A 781 -14.02 8.95 14.91
C ASN A 781 -15.23 9.77 14.42
N THR A 782 -16.00 9.20 13.49
CA THR A 782 -17.25 9.79 12.99
C THR A 782 -18.41 9.59 13.96
N ASP A 783 -18.45 8.44 14.63
CA ASP A 783 -19.57 7.98 15.46
C ASP A 783 -19.42 8.25 16.97
N ILE A 784 -18.55 9.21 17.35
CA ILE A 784 -18.25 9.62 18.74
C ILE A 784 -19.48 9.69 19.65
N ARG A 785 -20.56 10.36 19.22
CA ARG A 785 -21.79 10.54 20.03
C ARG A 785 -22.44 9.21 20.41
N LYS A 786 -22.39 8.20 19.52
CA LYS A 786 -22.87 6.85 19.81
C LYS A 786 -21.91 6.13 20.76
N LYS A 787 -20.59 6.24 20.52
CA LYS A 787 -19.54 5.63 21.35
C LYS A 787 -19.58 6.14 22.79
N SER A 788 -19.47 7.46 23.01
CA SER A 788 -19.46 8.06 24.36
C SER A 788 -20.76 7.80 25.13
N LEU A 789 -21.92 7.85 24.47
CA LEU A 789 -23.21 7.51 25.10
C LEU A 789 -23.29 6.04 25.50
N THR A 790 -22.70 5.15 24.69
CA THR A 790 -22.63 3.70 24.98
C THR A 790 -21.67 3.41 26.13
N ASP A 791 -20.51 4.06 26.16
CA ASP A 791 -19.54 3.99 27.26
C ASP A 791 -20.15 4.50 28.59
N ALA A 792 -20.70 5.72 28.59
CA ALA A 792 -21.37 6.29 29.76
C ALA A 792 -22.50 5.37 30.28
N THR A 793 -23.32 4.83 29.37
CA THR A 793 -24.37 3.86 29.73
C THR A 793 -23.78 2.56 30.28
N GLY A 794 -22.68 2.07 29.71
CA GLY A 794 -21.96 0.88 30.19
C GLY A 794 -21.42 1.06 31.61
N LYS A 795 -20.74 2.17 31.87
CA LYS A 795 -20.24 2.61 33.19
C LYS A 795 -21.40 2.76 34.21
N ALA A 796 -22.52 3.34 33.80
CA ALA A 796 -23.69 3.50 34.66
C ALA A 796 -24.40 2.16 35.00
N LEU A 797 -24.35 1.17 34.10
CA LEU A 797 -24.91 -0.16 34.34
C LEU A 797 -23.98 -1.05 35.19
N SER A 798 -22.65 -0.93 35.07
CA SER A 798 -21.73 -1.68 35.95
C SER A 798 -21.78 -1.21 37.40
N MET A 799 -22.05 0.08 37.65
CA MET A 799 -22.35 0.61 39.00
C MET A 799 -23.60 -0.03 39.65
N LEU A 800 -24.49 -0.65 38.86
CA LEU A 800 -25.64 -1.43 39.36
C LEU A 800 -25.32 -2.92 39.58
N GLY A 801 -24.09 -3.36 39.29
CA GLY A 801 -23.69 -4.77 39.37
C GLY A 801 -23.99 -5.60 38.12
N ILE A 802 -24.43 -4.98 37.02
CA ILE A 802 -24.68 -5.69 35.75
C ILE A 802 -23.33 -5.97 35.09
N CYS A 803 -23.03 -7.26 34.87
CA CYS A 803 -21.73 -7.75 34.40
C CYS A 803 -20.57 -7.38 35.34
N GLY A 804 -20.85 -7.37 36.66
CA GLY A 804 -19.89 -6.97 37.68
C GLY A 804 -18.72 -7.95 37.86
N ASP A 805 -18.83 -9.19 37.40
CA ASP A 805 -17.78 -10.21 37.47
C ASP A 805 -16.52 -9.82 36.67
N VAL A 806 -16.72 -9.31 35.45
CA VAL A 806 -15.66 -8.75 34.60
C VAL A 806 -14.97 -7.57 35.29
N TYR A 807 -15.73 -6.67 35.94
CA TYR A 807 -15.17 -5.51 36.65
C TYR A 807 -14.58 -5.84 38.02
N MET A 808 -14.64 -7.11 38.44
CA MET A 808 -14.07 -7.62 39.69
C MET A 808 -12.94 -8.63 39.45
N GLY A 809 -12.51 -8.81 38.19
CA GLY A 809 -11.33 -9.58 37.82
C GLY A 809 -11.51 -11.09 37.76
N GLU A 810 -12.72 -11.62 37.56
CA GLU A 810 -12.92 -13.07 37.36
C GLU A 810 -12.23 -13.63 36.10
N TYR A 811 -11.83 -12.74 35.18
CA TYR A 811 -11.28 -13.08 33.86
C TYR A 811 -9.91 -12.45 33.56
N ASP A 812 -9.27 -11.80 34.54
CA ASP A 812 -7.99 -11.08 34.36
C ASP A 812 -6.77 -12.03 34.34
N ASP A 813 -6.94 -13.28 34.77
CA ASP A 813 -5.94 -14.34 34.60
C ASP A 813 -6.11 -14.97 33.21
N GLU A 814 -5.10 -14.78 32.37
CA GLU A 814 -5.00 -15.29 30.99
C GLU A 814 -5.35 -16.79 30.86
N ARG A 815 -4.99 -17.63 31.85
CA ARG A 815 -5.26 -19.08 31.85
C ARG A 815 -6.72 -19.38 32.13
N ILE A 816 -7.36 -18.55 32.95
CA ILE A 816 -8.80 -18.61 33.23
C ILE A 816 -9.57 -18.13 32.00
N PHE A 817 -9.12 -17.04 31.38
CA PHE A 817 -9.70 -16.52 30.15
C PHE A 817 -9.61 -17.53 29.00
N ASN A 818 -8.42 -18.06 28.70
CA ASN A 818 -8.19 -19.03 27.64
C ASN A 818 -9.00 -20.33 27.86
N ARG A 819 -9.12 -20.81 29.11
CA ARG A 819 -10.00 -21.94 29.44
C ARG A 819 -11.49 -21.60 29.25
N SER A 820 -11.90 -20.37 29.56
CA SER A 820 -13.27 -19.90 29.37
C SER A 820 -13.63 -19.81 27.88
N GLN A 821 -12.71 -19.34 27.05
CA GLN A 821 -12.84 -19.30 25.59
C GLN A 821 -12.85 -20.71 24.97
N ALA A 822 -11.97 -21.63 25.41
CA ALA A 822 -12.01 -23.02 24.98
C ALA A 822 -13.34 -23.70 25.35
N THR A 823 -13.88 -23.42 26.55
CA THR A 823 -15.20 -23.91 26.98
C THR A 823 -16.33 -23.38 26.09
N LYS A 824 -16.25 -22.11 25.67
CA LYS A 824 -17.19 -21.48 24.72
C LYS A 824 -17.11 -22.15 23.34
N ALA A 825 -15.92 -22.36 22.79
CA ALA A 825 -15.71 -23.05 21.52
C ALA A 825 -16.31 -24.47 21.53
N THR A 826 -15.91 -25.31 22.49
CA THR A 826 -16.44 -26.67 22.68
C THR A 826 -17.97 -26.68 22.82
N THR A 827 -18.53 -25.70 23.54
CA THR A 827 -19.99 -25.59 23.71
C THR A 827 -20.69 -25.26 22.39
N ASN A 828 -20.07 -24.48 21.51
CA ASN A 828 -20.60 -24.12 20.20
C ASN A 828 -20.46 -25.27 19.18
N GLU A 829 -19.33 -25.98 19.17
CA GLU A 829 -19.17 -27.24 18.42
C GLU A 829 -20.26 -28.26 18.76
N ILE A 830 -20.58 -28.43 20.06
CA ILE A 830 -21.66 -29.31 20.52
C ILE A 830 -23.02 -28.83 20.01
N LYS A 831 -23.32 -27.53 20.06
CA LYS A 831 -24.58 -26.96 19.49
C LYS A 831 -24.69 -27.28 17.98
N THR A 832 -23.59 -27.15 17.23
CA THR A 832 -23.54 -27.41 15.77
C THR A 832 -23.69 -28.89 15.45
N MET A 833 -22.93 -29.78 16.10
CA MET A 833 -23.09 -31.24 15.95
C MET A 833 -24.52 -31.70 16.28
N GLU A 834 -25.13 -31.13 17.32
CA GLU A 834 -26.53 -31.39 17.65
C GLU A 834 -27.52 -30.91 16.60
N PHE A 835 -27.20 -29.87 15.83
CA PHE A 835 -28.05 -29.36 14.74
C PHE A 835 -27.90 -30.22 13.48
N ASP A 836 -26.67 -30.51 13.06
CA ASP A 836 -26.37 -31.35 11.91
C ASP A 836 -26.96 -32.75 12.03
N ALA A 837 -26.85 -33.37 13.21
CA ALA A 837 -27.46 -34.68 13.46
C ALA A 837 -28.98 -34.69 13.24
N LYS A 838 -29.68 -33.60 13.60
CA LYS A 838 -31.13 -33.45 13.40
C LYS A 838 -31.46 -33.22 11.92
N THR A 839 -30.68 -32.39 11.24
CA THR A 839 -30.82 -32.10 9.79
C THR A 839 -30.56 -33.33 8.92
N ALA A 840 -29.48 -34.06 9.18
CA ALA A 840 -29.12 -35.31 8.52
C ALA A 840 -30.23 -36.36 8.61
N GLN A 841 -30.80 -36.56 9.81
CA GLN A 841 -31.91 -37.52 10.03
C GLN A 841 -33.17 -37.11 9.25
N LEU A 842 -33.57 -35.83 9.31
CA LEU A 842 -34.75 -35.31 8.61
C LEU A 842 -34.62 -35.47 7.08
N VAL A 843 -33.43 -35.25 6.55
CA VAL A 843 -33.12 -35.44 5.13
C VAL A 843 -33.21 -36.92 4.71
N LEU A 844 -32.65 -37.84 5.51
CA LEU A 844 -32.72 -39.28 5.23
C LEU A 844 -34.17 -39.80 5.24
N ASP A 845 -34.98 -39.40 6.23
CA ASP A 845 -36.40 -39.79 6.28
C ASP A 845 -37.19 -39.22 5.10
N LYS A 846 -36.88 -37.99 4.65
CA LYS A 846 -37.48 -37.37 3.47
C LYS A 846 -37.12 -38.12 2.18
N ALA A 847 -35.84 -38.50 2.01
CA ALA A 847 -35.38 -39.28 0.85
C ALA A 847 -36.04 -40.67 0.80
N LYS A 848 -36.04 -41.37 1.94
CA LYS A 848 -36.71 -42.67 2.11
C LYS A 848 -38.20 -42.60 1.78
N SER A 849 -38.89 -41.51 2.13
CA SER A 849 -40.30 -41.32 1.80
C SER A 849 -40.59 -41.34 0.28
N TYR A 850 -39.58 -41.16 -0.58
CA TYR A 850 -39.70 -41.34 -2.03
C TYR A 850 -39.30 -42.74 -2.49
N THR A 851 -38.25 -43.35 -1.94
CA THR A 851 -37.83 -44.71 -2.34
C THR A 851 -38.83 -45.79 -1.94
N ASP A 852 -39.49 -45.65 -0.78
CA ASP A 852 -40.57 -46.53 -0.33
C ASP A 852 -41.74 -46.60 -1.34
N LYS A 853 -41.87 -45.60 -2.24
CA LYS A 853 -42.91 -45.54 -3.28
C LYS A 853 -42.53 -46.24 -4.60
N PHE A 854 -41.24 -46.54 -4.85
CA PHE A 854 -40.77 -47.12 -6.12
C PHE A 854 -41.55 -48.38 -6.52
N LYS A 855 -41.78 -49.28 -5.54
CA LYS A 855 -42.47 -50.58 -5.75
C LYS A 855 -43.98 -50.45 -6.05
N THR A 856 -44.52 -49.24 -5.97
CA THR A 856 -45.93 -48.92 -6.28
C THR A 856 -46.08 -47.93 -7.43
N ALA A 857 -44.98 -47.54 -8.09
CA ALA A 857 -44.99 -46.55 -9.15
C ALA A 857 -45.69 -47.10 -10.41
N PRO A 858 -46.67 -46.36 -10.98
CA PRO A 858 -47.46 -46.85 -12.13
C PRO A 858 -46.71 -46.81 -13.47
N SER A 859 -45.48 -46.26 -13.51
CA SER A 859 -44.67 -46.21 -14.73
C SER A 859 -43.18 -45.98 -14.44
N LEU A 860 -42.32 -46.37 -15.39
CA LEU A 860 -40.89 -46.04 -15.42
C LEU A 860 -40.60 -44.53 -15.28
N ALA A 861 -41.50 -43.67 -15.79
CA ALA A 861 -41.35 -42.22 -15.65
C ALA A 861 -41.58 -41.75 -14.20
N GLU A 862 -42.50 -42.38 -13.46
CA GLU A 862 -42.71 -42.07 -12.05
C GLU A 862 -41.57 -42.63 -11.17
N ILE A 863 -41.01 -43.80 -11.49
CA ILE A 863 -39.81 -44.32 -10.79
C ILE A 863 -38.66 -43.31 -10.93
N LYS A 864 -38.33 -42.87 -12.14
CA LYS A 864 -37.26 -41.88 -12.38
C LYS A 864 -37.55 -40.51 -11.77
N ARG A 865 -38.82 -40.10 -11.69
CA ARG A 865 -39.25 -38.88 -10.97
C ARG A 865 -39.05 -39.02 -9.45
N LEU A 866 -39.44 -40.15 -8.86
CA LEU A 866 -39.28 -40.41 -7.43
C LEU A 866 -37.79 -40.54 -7.06
N GLN A 867 -36.98 -41.19 -7.91
CA GLN A 867 -35.53 -41.25 -7.79
C GLN A 867 -34.94 -39.84 -7.71
N LYS A 868 -35.22 -38.99 -8.72
CA LYS A 868 -34.73 -37.60 -8.73
C LYS A 868 -35.20 -36.79 -7.51
N LEU A 869 -36.40 -37.05 -6.98
CA LEU A 869 -36.89 -36.41 -5.75
C LEU A 869 -36.13 -36.88 -4.49
N ALA A 870 -35.74 -38.15 -4.42
CA ALA A 870 -34.90 -38.68 -3.35
C ALA A 870 -33.48 -38.09 -3.39
N GLU A 871 -32.85 -38.11 -4.57
CA GLU A 871 -31.54 -37.48 -4.83
C GLU A 871 -31.56 -35.98 -4.50
N THR A 872 -32.57 -35.25 -4.98
CA THR A 872 -32.74 -33.81 -4.67
C THR A 872 -32.93 -33.56 -3.17
N SER A 873 -33.60 -34.44 -2.44
CA SER A 873 -33.72 -34.28 -0.98
C SER A 873 -32.39 -34.49 -0.23
N LEU A 874 -31.51 -35.35 -0.73
CA LEU A 874 -30.17 -35.56 -0.17
C LEU A 874 -29.18 -34.41 -0.43
N ALA A 875 -29.48 -33.48 -1.34
CA ALA A 875 -28.62 -32.31 -1.57
C ALA A 875 -28.32 -31.56 -0.25
N ALA A 876 -29.36 -31.36 0.57
CA ALA A 876 -29.31 -30.71 1.88
C ALA A 876 -28.80 -31.59 3.05
N PHE A 877 -28.23 -32.77 2.77
CA PHE A 877 -27.58 -33.59 3.80
C PHE A 877 -26.23 -32.94 4.20
N PRO A 878 -25.95 -32.69 5.50
CA PRO A 878 -24.69 -32.09 5.95
C PRO A 878 -23.45 -32.88 5.52
N THR A 879 -22.38 -32.17 5.18
CA THR A 879 -21.07 -32.73 4.78
C THR A 879 -19.93 -31.99 5.49
N THR A 880 -20.15 -31.66 6.75
CA THR A 880 -19.20 -31.00 7.65
C THR A 880 -18.00 -31.89 8.02
N ASP A 881 -18.11 -33.21 7.81
CA ASP A 881 -17.02 -34.15 8.02
C ASP A 881 -16.97 -35.28 6.97
N LYS A 882 -15.89 -36.05 7.00
CA LYS A 882 -15.67 -37.18 6.09
C LYS A 882 -16.66 -38.33 6.30
N GLU A 883 -17.06 -38.63 7.53
CA GLU A 883 -18.04 -39.68 7.83
C GLU A 883 -19.44 -39.28 7.32
N SER A 884 -19.83 -38.00 7.39
CA SER A 884 -21.08 -37.50 6.81
C SER A 884 -21.05 -37.46 5.29
N THR A 885 -19.91 -37.14 4.69
CA THR A 885 -19.70 -37.25 3.24
C THR A 885 -19.84 -38.70 2.76
N ASP A 886 -19.22 -39.66 3.45
CA ASP A 886 -19.36 -41.09 3.16
C ASP A 886 -20.81 -41.59 3.37
N LYS A 887 -21.51 -41.11 4.41
CA LYS A 887 -22.95 -41.40 4.62
C LYS A 887 -23.81 -40.89 3.45
N LYS A 888 -23.55 -39.67 2.94
CA LYS A 888 -24.26 -39.06 1.80
C LYS A 888 -24.03 -39.86 0.52
N ALA A 889 -22.79 -40.20 0.20
CA ALA A 889 -22.43 -41.02 -0.96
C ALA A 889 -23.09 -42.41 -0.90
N LYS A 890 -23.07 -43.06 0.28
CA LYS A 890 -23.70 -44.36 0.53
C LYS A 890 -25.23 -44.32 0.43
N ALA A 891 -25.86 -43.21 0.82
CA ALA A 891 -27.30 -43.01 0.65
C ALA A 891 -27.69 -42.83 -0.83
N LEU A 892 -26.92 -42.05 -1.60
CA LEU A 892 -27.12 -41.88 -3.06
C LEU A 892 -26.95 -43.20 -3.82
N SER A 893 -25.87 -43.96 -3.54
CA SER A 893 -25.62 -45.27 -4.15
C SER A 893 -26.80 -46.23 -3.92
N ARG A 894 -27.36 -46.25 -2.70
CA ARG A 894 -28.50 -47.09 -2.35
C ARG A 894 -29.82 -46.66 -3.03
N ILE A 895 -29.99 -45.37 -3.34
CA ILE A 895 -31.15 -44.88 -4.08
C ILE A 895 -31.09 -45.35 -5.54
N ALA A 896 -29.91 -45.30 -6.17
CA ALA A 896 -29.71 -45.81 -7.52
C ALA A 896 -29.99 -47.33 -7.60
N GLU A 897 -29.40 -48.12 -6.69
CA GLU A 897 -29.65 -49.57 -6.57
C GLU A 897 -31.15 -49.88 -6.44
N GLN A 898 -31.87 -49.18 -5.57
CA GLN A 898 -33.32 -49.36 -5.39
C GLN A 898 -34.15 -48.91 -6.60
N ALA A 899 -33.69 -47.92 -7.37
CA ALA A 899 -34.36 -47.46 -8.58
C ALA A 899 -34.19 -48.48 -9.72
N ASP A 900 -32.98 -49.04 -9.87
CA ASP A 900 -32.69 -50.07 -10.87
C ASP A 900 -33.43 -51.39 -10.56
N GLU A 901 -33.45 -51.86 -9.30
CA GLU A 901 -34.31 -52.99 -8.86
C GLU A 901 -35.78 -52.80 -9.30
N ALA A 902 -36.32 -51.60 -9.09
CA ALA A 902 -37.71 -51.28 -9.41
C ALA A 902 -37.96 -51.18 -10.93
N ILE A 903 -36.98 -50.70 -11.70
CA ILE A 903 -37.02 -50.66 -13.17
C ILE A 903 -36.98 -52.07 -13.74
N GLU A 904 -36.12 -52.96 -13.23
CA GLU A 904 -36.07 -54.36 -13.67
C GLU A 904 -37.39 -55.07 -13.39
N GLN A 905 -37.89 -55.01 -12.15
CA GLN A 905 -39.16 -55.65 -11.78
C GLN A 905 -40.34 -55.14 -12.62
N PHE A 906 -40.44 -53.82 -12.84
CA PHE A 906 -41.50 -53.23 -13.68
C PHE A 906 -41.46 -53.76 -15.13
N ASN A 907 -40.27 -53.90 -15.70
CA ASN A 907 -40.10 -54.47 -17.05
C ASN A 907 -40.46 -55.96 -17.10
N LEU A 908 -40.13 -56.71 -16.03
CA LEU A 908 -40.39 -58.14 -15.90
C LEU A 908 -41.90 -58.42 -15.76
N ASP A 909 -42.61 -57.64 -14.92
CA ASP A 909 -44.07 -57.69 -14.77
C ASP A 909 -44.78 -57.35 -16.08
N LYS A 910 -44.28 -56.33 -16.81
CA LYS A 910 -44.82 -55.93 -18.11
C LYS A 910 -44.63 -56.99 -19.19
N ALA A 911 -43.53 -57.76 -19.16
CA ALA A 911 -43.34 -58.89 -20.06
C ALA A 911 -44.36 -60.01 -19.75
N GLN A 912 -44.52 -60.39 -18.48
CA GLN A 912 -45.49 -61.40 -18.05
C GLN A 912 -46.97 -61.01 -18.26
N ALA A 913 -47.24 -59.72 -18.49
CA ALA A 913 -48.56 -59.20 -18.83
C ALA A 913 -48.88 -59.26 -20.34
N ASN A 914 -47.87 -59.41 -21.21
CA ASN A 914 -48.05 -59.55 -22.66
C ASN A 914 -48.17 -61.03 -23.12
N ASP A 915 -47.71 -61.99 -22.32
CA ASP A 915 -47.79 -63.43 -22.57
C ASP A 915 -49.11 -64.08 -22.05
N LYS A 916 -50.19 -63.30 -21.88
CA LYS A 916 -51.51 -63.72 -21.35
C LYS A 916 -52.68 -63.19 -22.17
#